data_AF-A0A3C0NG12-F1
#
_entry.id   AF-A0A3C0NG12-F1
#
_cell.length_a   1.000
_cell.length_b   1.000
_cell.length_c   1.000
_cell.angle_alpha   90.00
_cell.angle_beta   90.00
_cell.angle_gamma   90.00
#
_symmetry.space_group_name_H-M   'P 1'
#
loop_
_entity.id
_entity.type
_entity.pdbx_description
1 polymer ?
#
loop_
_entity_poly.entity_id
_entity_poly.type
_entity_poly.pdbx_seq_one_letter_code
_entity_poly.pdbx_strand_id
1 'polypeptide(L)'
;FDPKTKRADYQKQILEPFFSLKPRQILTNLAEAEVKGESSATGLLLQEKLDELYQIVNHEGNIARFVILGWLKDIAYLRPDDILAIVALIVDEPEQPPEIYHYQKKLRGSLEIKHEMVLHEAVEVLLRSLDSTIDQWDDLPNAVTHFREAVDYLHKLAIYQPEEKEYARVREQAGKAIVEIAEFKKHKYWAVQLTLLEIIEGWLKADFAINLDLSLTLIKLMLRMEFDDTTRDPTKYLHIVIHKGILVPNEFLLEIRHYALKILYQAYSQASILSERSKIVKTLDGAVLLPCFINASEVPAETWAWLQPNCQNTARFLLKVAIPQGELPILDAIAEWLWNAERFSRYQLDELEQLRQQLQNSDLYCLYRVLVSNRFRGDSEDDRLDLKVIDQRHQQVINQYIEALSPATIKQAICELETIVEQSQSAGESSTPWLNSLFYKLGEKQPDLAQQLVKQAIAENLALKHHLGSVIAGLRCIEPQIAWTYIQTWIKSDNPILWLATEDSYRFVDWSNLETHEWEVLRHLVAKGSSLVDGGILWLIRQFAPHNPNLAVELLKTMATRGDQNTLRHIAQVLSARKSQEGWIVKFANPQDYLEIIQNFKQLRWMDSDTEECLNRLGEIAPMQVVDFIEQRMSLKAKHRAED
;
A
#
# COMPACT_ATOMS: atom_id res chain seq x y z
N PHE A 1 -20.08 -17.09 -55.93
CA PHE A 1 -21.21 -16.70 -56.80
C PHE A 1 -21.94 -17.97 -57.19
N ASP A 2 -23.10 -18.21 -56.62
CA ASP A 2 -23.97 -19.29 -57.09
C ASP A 2 -24.77 -18.79 -58.31
N PRO A 3 -24.52 -19.34 -59.51
CA PRO A 3 -25.19 -18.89 -60.74
C PRO A 3 -26.71 -19.14 -60.75
N LYS A 4 -27.25 -19.97 -59.84
CA LYS A 4 -28.69 -20.24 -59.75
C LYS A 4 -29.43 -19.25 -58.85
N THR A 5 -28.82 -18.80 -57.76
CA THR A 5 -29.43 -17.87 -56.80
C THR A 5 -28.99 -16.41 -56.98
N LYS A 6 -27.99 -16.14 -57.83
CA LYS A 6 -27.34 -14.82 -58.02
C LYS A 6 -26.84 -14.18 -56.73
N ARG A 7 -26.63 -14.96 -55.66
CA ARG A 7 -26.05 -14.49 -54.40
C ARG A 7 -24.53 -14.72 -54.42
N ALA A 8 -23.78 -13.67 -54.08
CA ALA A 8 -22.36 -13.79 -53.79
C ALA A 8 -22.19 -14.42 -52.40
N ASP A 9 -21.21 -15.32 -52.26
CA ASP A 9 -20.81 -15.85 -50.97
C ASP A 9 -19.87 -14.82 -50.35
N TYR A 10 -20.45 -13.85 -49.63
CA TYR A 10 -19.72 -12.71 -49.07
C TYR A 10 -18.63 -13.16 -48.08
N GLN A 11 -18.86 -14.27 -47.36
CA GLN A 11 -17.88 -14.87 -46.47
C GLN A 11 -16.63 -15.31 -47.24
N LYS A 12 -16.78 -16.16 -48.26
CA LYS A 12 -15.63 -16.70 -49.02
C LYS A 12 -15.00 -15.71 -49.99
N GLN A 13 -15.77 -14.78 -50.53
CA GLN A 13 -15.29 -13.90 -51.62
C GLN A 13 -14.78 -12.54 -51.12
N ILE A 14 -15.19 -12.07 -49.94
CA ILE A 14 -14.86 -10.73 -49.43
C ILE A 14 -14.36 -10.77 -47.98
N LEU A 15 -14.96 -11.57 -47.11
CA LEU A 15 -14.57 -11.55 -45.69
C LEU A 15 -13.26 -12.30 -45.46
N GLU A 16 -13.17 -13.59 -45.84
CA GLU A 16 -11.98 -14.42 -45.65
C GLU A 16 -10.68 -13.85 -46.28
N PRO A 17 -10.69 -13.34 -47.54
CA PRO A 17 -9.45 -12.86 -48.16
C PRO A 17 -8.89 -11.58 -47.52
N PHE A 18 -9.75 -10.76 -46.92
CA PHE A 18 -9.38 -9.45 -46.38
C PHE A 18 -9.27 -9.44 -44.84
N PHE A 19 -9.83 -10.44 -44.16
CA PHE A 19 -9.80 -10.53 -42.69
C PHE A 19 -8.37 -10.56 -42.15
N SER A 20 -7.46 -11.29 -42.78
CA SER A 20 -6.05 -11.35 -42.38
C SER A 20 -5.31 -10.02 -42.48
N LEU A 21 -5.83 -9.06 -43.26
CA LEU A 21 -5.20 -7.76 -43.48
C LEU A 21 -5.70 -6.70 -42.48
N LYS A 22 -7.00 -6.74 -42.14
CA LYS A 22 -7.67 -5.70 -41.34
C LYS A 22 -8.75 -6.28 -40.41
N PRO A 23 -8.43 -7.26 -39.56
CA PRO A 23 -9.43 -8.03 -38.80
C PRO A 23 -10.26 -7.12 -37.87
N ARG A 24 -9.60 -6.28 -37.07
CA ARG A 24 -10.26 -5.30 -36.19
C ARG A 24 -11.23 -4.38 -36.94
N GLN A 25 -10.80 -3.72 -38.02
CA GLN A 25 -11.65 -2.80 -38.79
C GLN A 25 -12.87 -3.50 -39.40
N ILE A 26 -12.67 -4.72 -39.90
CA ILE A 26 -13.76 -5.51 -40.50
C ILE A 26 -14.80 -5.85 -39.43
N LEU A 27 -14.35 -6.38 -38.28
CA LEU A 27 -15.27 -6.74 -37.20
C LEU A 27 -16.02 -5.52 -36.64
N THR A 28 -15.34 -4.38 -36.42
CA THR A 28 -15.98 -3.14 -35.96
C THR A 28 -17.05 -2.67 -36.94
N ASN A 29 -16.75 -2.67 -38.25
CA ASN A 29 -17.73 -2.25 -39.26
C ASN A 29 -18.96 -3.17 -39.30
N LEU A 30 -18.76 -4.48 -39.13
CA LEU A 30 -19.87 -5.44 -39.07
C LEU A 30 -20.74 -5.18 -37.83
N ALA A 31 -20.12 -4.98 -36.67
CA ALA A 31 -20.82 -4.68 -35.42
C ALA A 31 -21.58 -3.34 -35.49
N GLU A 32 -20.98 -2.29 -36.04
CA GLU A 32 -21.65 -1.00 -36.22
C GLU A 32 -22.87 -1.09 -37.15
N ALA A 33 -22.74 -1.80 -38.27
CA ALA A 33 -23.83 -1.95 -39.23
C ALA A 33 -24.97 -2.82 -38.66
N GLU A 34 -24.66 -3.79 -37.80
CA GLU A 34 -25.68 -4.53 -37.05
C GLU A 34 -26.43 -3.62 -36.06
N VAL A 35 -25.71 -2.85 -35.23
CA VAL A 35 -26.32 -1.93 -34.25
C VAL A 35 -27.17 -0.86 -34.92
N LYS A 36 -26.76 -0.37 -36.10
CA LYS A 36 -27.54 0.58 -36.90
C LYS A 36 -28.76 -0.05 -37.60
N GLY A 37 -28.94 -1.37 -37.52
CA GLY A 37 -30.04 -2.10 -38.17
C GLY A 37 -29.94 -2.11 -39.70
N GLU A 38 -28.75 -1.89 -40.27
CA GLU A 38 -28.56 -1.72 -41.71
C GLU A 38 -28.76 -3.03 -42.50
N SER A 39 -28.52 -4.19 -41.87
CA SER A 39 -28.68 -5.50 -42.51
C SER A 39 -28.64 -6.68 -41.52
N SER A 40 -29.65 -7.54 -41.53
CA SER A 40 -29.65 -8.80 -40.76
C SER A 40 -28.59 -9.81 -41.21
N ALA A 41 -28.13 -9.72 -42.47
CA ALA A 41 -27.06 -10.58 -42.97
C ALA A 41 -25.70 -10.21 -42.38
N THR A 42 -25.52 -8.95 -41.97
CA THR A 42 -24.27 -8.47 -41.33
C THR A 42 -24.12 -9.04 -39.92
N GLY A 43 -25.21 -9.08 -39.14
CA GLY A 43 -25.21 -9.69 -37.80
C GLY A 43 -24.91 -11.19 -37.84
N LEU A 44 -25.47 -11.93 -38.81
CA LEU A 44 -25.15 -13.34 -39.01
C LEU A 44 -23.66 -13.56 -39.34
N LEU A 45 -23.09 -12.75 -40.24
CA LEU A 45 -21.66 -12.83 -40.59
C LEU A 45 -20.75 -12.48 -39.41
N LEU A 46 -21.16 -11.52 -38.57
CA LEU A 46 -20.43 -11.20 -37.35
C LEU A 46 -20.47 -12.36 -36.37
N GLN A 47 -21.65 -12.95 -36.13
CA GLN A 47 -21.80 -14.10 -35.23
C GLN A 47 -20.92 -15.27 -35.67
N GLU A 48 -20.98 -15.65 -36.95
CA GLU A 48 -20.15 -16.73 -37.49
C GLU A 48 -18.66 -16.48 -37.24
N LYS A 49 -18.21 -15.22 -37.38
CA LYS A 49 -16.81 -14.86 -37.11
C LYS A 49 -16.46 -14.82 -35.62
N LEU A 50 -17.37 -14.40 -34.75
CA LEU A 50 -17.17 -14.47 -33.31
C LEU A 50 -17.09 -15.92 -32.83
N ASP A 51 -17.94 -16.81 -33.37
CA ASP A 51 -17.91 -18.24 -33.08
C ASP A 51 -16.58 -18.87 -33.55
N GLU A 52 -16.09 -18.51 -34.74
CA GLU A 52 -14.76 -18.94 -35.21
C GLU A 52 -13.64 -18.46 -34.27
N LEU A 53 -13.66 -17.19 -33.86
CA LEU A 53 -12.66 -16.63 -32.94
C LEU A 53 -12.72 -17.29 -31.56
N TYR A 54 -13.93 -17.58 -31.05
CA TYR A 54 -14.13 -18.34 -29.83
C TYR A 54 -13.47 -19.71 -29.90
N GLN A 55 -13.68 -20.44 -31.01
CA GLN A 55 -13.03 -21.73 -31.22
C GLN A 55 -11.50 -21.60 -31.30
N ILE A 56 -10.98 -20.56 -31.95
CA ILE A 56 -9.53 -20.33 -32.04
C ILE A 56 -8.94 -20.06 -30.64
N VAL A 57 -9.57 -19.19 -29.84
CA VAL A 57 -9.11 -18.87 -28.47
C VAL A 57 -9.07 -20.12 -27.59
N ASN A 58 -10.05 -21.00 -27.71
CA ASN A 58 -10.16 -22.23 -26.94
C ASN A 58 -9.08 -23.29 -27.28
N HIS A 59 -8.43 -23.21 -28.45
CA HIS A 59 -7.49 -24.25 -28.91
C HIS A 59 -6.05 -23.74 -29.14
N GLU A 60 -5.86 -22.44 -29.36
CA GLU A 60 -4.57 -21.85 -29.68
C GLU A 60 -3.86 -21.21 -28.46
N GLY A 61 -2.57 -20.95 -28.64
CA GLY A 61 -1.64 -20.42 -27.65
C GLY A 61 -1.84 -18.93 -27.25
N ASN A 62 -1.02 -18.47 -26.30
CA ASN A 62 -0.97 -17.09 -25.81
C ASN A 62 -0.87 -16.03 -26.93
N ILE A 63 -0.14 -16.29 -28.03
CA ILE A 63 -0.05 -15.35 -29.18
C ILE A 63 -1.42 -15.13 -29.81
N ALA A 64 -2.15 -16.21 -30.09
CA ALA A 64 -3.45 -16.11 -30.74
C ALA A 64 -4.44 -15.37 -29.84
N ARG A 65 -4.46 -15.72 -28.55
CA ARG A 65 -5.30 -15.05 -27.53
C ARG A 65 -5.01 -13.56 -27.44
N PHE A 66 -3.74 -13.19 -27.32
CA PHE A 66 -3.30 -11.80 -27.26
C PHE A 66 -3.74 -11.00 -28.50
N VAL A 67 -3.52 -11.56 -29.70
CA VAL A 67 -3.88 -10.91 -30.96
C VAL A 67 -5.39 -10.74 -31.11
N ILE A 68 -6.16 -11.78 -30.78
CA ILE A 68 -7.63 -11.76 -30.86
C ILE A 68 -8.21 -10.73 -29.90
N LEU A 69 -7.79 -10.72 -28.63
CA LEU A 69 -8.22 -9.69 -27.67
C LEU A 69 -7.96 -8.27 -28.18
N GLY A 70 -6.81 -8.05 -28.83
CA GLY A 70 -6.49 -6.78 -29.48
C GLY A 70 -7.42 -6.39 -30.63
N TRP A 71 -8.02 -7.37 -31.33
CA TRP A 71 -9.06 -7.12 -32.35
C TRP A 71 -10.42 -6.83 -31.74
N LEU A 72 -10.73 -7.46 -30.60
CA LEU A 72 -12.03 -7.40 -29.95
C LEU A 72 -12.29 -6.09 -29.17
N LYS A 73 -11.26 -5.28 -28.89
CA LYS A 73 -11.39 -4.04 -28.09
C LYS A 73 -12.50 -3.08 -28.53
N ASP A 74 -12.64 -2.82 -29.83
CA ASP A 74 -13.67 -1.88 -30.34
C ASP A 74 -15.05 -2.54 -30.43
N ILE A 75 -15.10 -3.86 -30.51
CA ILE A 75 -16.34 -4.64 -30.59
C ILE A 75 -16.93 -4.86 -29.21
N ALA A 76 -16.09 -4.91 -28.17
CA ALA A 76 -16.51 -5.06 -26.77
C ALA A 76 -17.62 -4.07 -26.38
N TYR A 77 -17.58 -2.86 -26.92
CA TYR A 77 -18.63 -1.85 -26.69
C TYR A 77 -19.94 -2.18 -27.42
N LEU A 78 -19.90 -2.86 -28.56
CA LEU A 78 -21.05 -3.10 -29.44
C LEU A 78 -21.71 -4.47 -29.22
N ARG A 79 -20.93 -5.47 -28.82
CA ARG A 79 -21.37 -6.87 -28.60
C ARG A 79 -20.82 -7.39 -27.25
N PRO A 80 -21.21 -6.78 -26.12
CA PRO A 80 -20.63 -7.08 -24.82
C PRO A 80 -20.72 -8.58 -24.43
N ASP A 81 -21.88 -9.21 -24.63
CA ASP A 81 -22.15 -10.60 -24.21
C ASP A 81 -21.21 -11.63 -24.89
N ASP A 82 -21.04 -11.55 -26.21
CA ASP A 82 -20.16 -12.48 -26.96
C ASP A 82 -18.69 -12.33 -26.54
N ILE A 83 -18.30 -11.09 -26.26
CA ILE A 83 -16.92 -10.74 -25.93
C ILE A 83 -16.59 -11.22 -24.52
N LEU A 84 -17.55 -11.10 -23.59
CA LEU A 84 -17.44 -11.66 -22.27
C LEU A 84 -17.28 -13.19 -22.31
N ALA A 85 -18.02 -13.90 -23.16
CA ALA A 85 -17.86 -15.33 -23.32
C ALA A 85 -16.45 -15.74 -23.80
N ILE A 86 -15.83 -14.95 -24.68
CA ILE A 86 -14.44 -15.18 -25.11
C ILE A 86 -13.45 -14.89 -23.99
N VAL A 87 -13.64 -13.79 -23.24
CA VAL A 87 -12.76 -13.44 -22.12
C VAL A 87 -12.87 -14.47 -20.99
N ALA A 88 -14.07 -14.94 -20.70
CA ALA A 88 -14.35 -15.97 -19.70
C ALA A 88 -13.49 -17.22 -19.93
N LEU A 89 -13.42 -17.71 -21.17
CA LEU A 89 -12.56 -18.84 -21.54
C LEU A 89 -11.09 -18.58 -21.19
N ILE A 90 -10.58 -17.38 -21.48
CA ILE A 90 -9.17 -17.05 -21.26
C ILE A 90 -8.86 -16.97 -19.77
N VAL A 91 -9.75 -16.40 -18.96
CA VAL A 91 -9.53 -16.17 -17.53
C VAL A 91 -9.72 -17.46 -16.71
N ASP A 92 -10.67 -18.31 -17.10
CA ASP A 92 -10.96 -19.55 -16.38
C ASP A 92 -10.04 -20.72 -16.79
N GLU A 93 -9.28 -20.58 -17.87
CA GLU A 93 -8.34 -21.60 -18.31
C GLU A 93 -7.00 -21.59 -17.54
N PRO A 94 -6.32 -22.75 -17.49
CA PRO A 94 -4.98 -22.83 -16.89
C PRO A 94 -3.95 -22.03 -17.69
N GLU A 95 -2.90 -21.60 -17.01
CA GLU A 95 -1.78 -20.89 -17.61
C GLU A 95 -1.17 -21.68 -18.78
N GLN A 96 -0.93 -20.97 -19.89
CA GLN A 96 -0.26 -21.51 -21.06
C GLN A 96 1.20 -21.07 -21.13
N PRO A 97 2.11 -21.90 -21.68
CA PRO A 97 3.52 -21.57 -21.77
C PRO A 97 3.76 -20.30 -22.61
N PRO A 98 4.83 -19.54 -22.32
CA PRO A 98 5.21 -18.39 -23.14
C PRO A 98 5.50 -18.77 -24.60
N GLU A 99 5.16 -17.88 -25.52
CA GLU A 99 5.35 -18.10 -26.95
C GLU A 99 6.11 -16.93 -27.62
N ILE A 100 6.98 -17.24 -28.58
CA ILE A 100 7.79 -16.22 -29.25
C ILE A 100 7.07 -15.68 -30.49
N TYR A 101 6.70 -14.41 -30.43
CA TYR A 101 6.10 -13.67 -31.54
C TYR A 101 7.17 -12.95 -32.38
N HIS A 102 7.22 -13.27 -33.67
CA HIS A 102 8.13 -12.63 -34.63
C HIS A 102 7.41 -11.53 -35.42
N TYR A 103 7.75 -10.26 -35.17
CA TYR A 103 7.23 -9.14 -35.97
C TYR A 103 7.72 -9.25 -37.42
N GLN A 104 6.79 -9.33 -38.38
CA GLN A 104 7.10 -9.38 -39.82
C GLN A 104 7.75 -8.09 -40.38
N LYS A 105 7.86 -7.02 -39.59
CA LYS A 105 8.57 -5.80 -39.98
C LYS A 105 9.99 -5.79 -39.37
N LYS A 106 10.97 -5.99 -40.26
CA LYS A 106 12.45 -6.14 -40.13
C LYS A 106 13.26 -5.32 -39.08
N LEU A 107 12.67 -4.59 -38.15
CA LEU A 107 13.38 -3.65 -37.25
C LEU A 107 13.01 -3.73 -35.76
N ARG A 108 12.15 -4.66 -35.32
CA ARG A 108 11.89 -4.92 -33.89
C ARG A 108 12.06 -6.42 -33.63
N GLY A 109 12.81 -6.77 -32.58
CA GLY A 109 13.15 -8.14 -32.22
C GLY A 109 11.93 -9.03 -31.94
N SER A 110 12.20 -10.30 -31.59
CA SER A 110 11.18 -11.21 -31.09
C SER A 110 10.61 -10.72 -29.76
N LEU A 111 9.29 -10.84 -29.59
CA LEU A 111 8.60 -10.55 -28.34
C LEU A 111 8.07 -11.87 -27.78
N GLU A 112 8.44 -12.21 -26.55
CA GLU A 112 7.86 -13.34 -25.84
C GLU A 112 6.51 -12.91 -25.26
N ILE A 113 5.43 -13.54 -25.71
CA ILE A 113 4.08 -13.32 -25.23
C ILE A 113 3.83 -14.30 -24.08
N LYS A 114 3.70 -13.75 -22.88
CA LYS A 114 3.41 -14.48 -21.65
C LYS A 114 1.93 -14.42 -21.30
N HIS A 115 1.48 -15.32 -20.43
CA HIS A 115 0.10 -15.36 -19.95
C HIS A 115 -0.32 -14.03 -19.29
N GLU A 116 0.55 -13.41 -18.48
CA GLU A 116 0.30 -12.09 -17.87
C GLU A 116 -0.09 -11.01 -18.90
N MET A 117 0.46 -11.08 -20.13
CA MET A 117 0.18 -10.11 -21.19
C MET A 117 -1.20 -10.34 -21.79
N VAL A 118 -1.63 -11.60 -21.89
CA VAL A 118 -2.97 -11.97 -22.35
C VAL A 118 -4.01 -11.49 -21.33
N LEU A 119 -3.77 -11.73 -20.04
CA LEU A 119 -4.68 -11.27 -18.98
C LEU A 119 -4.73 -9.73 -18.88
N HIS A 120 -3.62 -9.04 -19.11
CA HIS A 120 -3.58 -7.58 -19.20
C HIS A 120 -4.51 -7.05 -20.31
N GLU A 121 -4.51 -7.69 -21.48
CA GLU A 121 -5.41 -7.36 -22.58
C GLU A 121 -6.88 -7.71 -22.27
N ALA A 122 -7.12 -8.81 -21.54
CA ALA A 122 -8.45 -9.21 -21.10
C ALA A 122 -9.09 -8.15 -20.19
N VAL A 123 -8.32 -7.55 -19.27
CA VAL A 123 -8.80 -6.43 -18.43
C VAL A 123 -9.26 -5.23 -19.28
N GLU A 124 -8.48 -4.86 -20.32
CA GLU A 124 -8.87 -3.75 -21.21
C GLU A 124 -10.16 -4.04 -21.99
N VAL A 125 -10.34 -5.28 -22.45
CA VAL A 125 -11.55 -5.71 -23.17
C VAL A 125 -12.77 -5.71 -22.24
N LEU A 126 -12.62 -6.21 -21.01
CA LEU A 126 -13.69 -6.19 -20.01
C LEU A 126 -14.14 -4.76 -19.69
N LEU A 127 -13.19 -3.84 -19.47
CA LEU A 127 -13.47 -2.42 -19.26
C LEU A 127 -14.30 -1.80 -20.40
N ARG A 128 -13.92 -2.08 -21.65
CA ARG A 128 -14.66 -1.59 -22.82
C ARG A 128 -16.07 -2.16 -22.91
N SER A 129 -16.27 -3.41 -22.51
CA SER A 129 -17.61 -4.00 -22.45
C SER A 129 -18.48 -3.33 -21.39
N LEU A 130 -17.88 -3.03 -20.22
CA LEU A 130 -18.56 -2.40 -19.10
C LEU A 130 -18.93 -0.95 -19.39
N ASP A 131 -18.09 -0.20 -20.11
CA ASP A 131 -18.43 1.17 -20.56
C ASP A 131 -19.77 1.18 -21.32
N SER A 132 -19.97 0.24 -22.25
CA SER A 132 -21.23 0.12 -23.00
C SER A 132 -22.41 -0.24 -22.11
N THR A 133 -22.23 -1.23 -21.24
CA THR A 133 -23.28 -1.69 -20.33
C THR A 133 -23.72 -0.60 -19.36
N ILE A 134 -22.76 0.22 -18.89
CA ILE A 134 -23.04 1.35 -18.01
C ILE A 134 -23.74 2.47 -18.78
N ASP A 135 -23.32 2.77 -20.00
CA ASP A 135 -23.94 3.81 -20.84
C ASP A 135 -25.39 3.47 -21.25
N GLN A 136 -25.71 2.17 -21.41
CA GLN A 136 -26.99 1.67 -21.91
C GLN A 136 -27.80 0.92 -20.84
N TRP A 137 -27.59 1.26 -19.56
CA TRP A 137 -28.10 0.48 -18.42
C TRP A 137 -29.61 0.20 -18.47
N ASP A 138 -30.42 1.18 -18.87
CA ASP A 138 -31.90 1.05 -18.95
C ASP A 138 -32.37 0.40 -20.26
N ASP A 139 -31.54 0.41 -21.30
CA ASP A 139 -31.91 -0.02 -22.65
C ASP A 139 -31.51 -1.47 -22.95
N LEU A 140 -30.57 -2.05 -22.18
CA LEU A 140 -30.14 -3.44 -22.34
C LEU A 140 -30.95 -4.38 -21.44
N PRO A 141 -31.71 -5.35 -22.00
CA PRO A 141 -32.48 -6.33 -21.22
C PRO A 141 -31.65 -7.16 -20.23
N ASN A 142 -30.34 -7.31 -20.50
CA ASN A 142 -29.41 -8.12 -19.71
C ASN A 142 -28.28 -7.29 -19.06
N ALA A 143 -28.38 -5.96 -19.03
CA ALA A 143 -27.29 -5.09 -18.55
C ALA A 143 -26.76 -5.50 -17.18
N VAL A 144 -27.66 -5.79 -16.24
CA VAL A 144 -27.30 -6.17 -14.86
C VAL A 144 -26.54 -7.50 -14.83
N THR A 145 -26.96 -8.50 -15.61
CA THR A 145 -26.30 -9.81 -15.64
C THR A 145 -24.91 -9.70 -16.25
N HIS A 146 -24.79 -9.04 -17.40
CA HIS A 146 -23.48 -8.81 -18.04
C HIS A 146 -22.55 -8.01 -17.12
N PHE A 147 -23.06 -6.95 -16.48
CA PHE A 147 -22.29 -6.16 -15.53
C PHE A 147 -21.75 -7.01 -14.38
N ARG A 148 -22.58 -7.87 -13.79
CA ARG A 148 -22.16 -8.78 -12.71
C ARG A 148 -21.05 -9.71 -13.16
N GLU A 149 -21.25 -10.39 -14.28
CA GLU A 149 -20.28 -11.36 -14.79
C GLU A 149 -18.94 -10.70 -15.15
N ALA A 150 -18.97 -9.56 -15.85
CA ALA A 150 -17.76 -8.82 -16.19
C ALA A 150 -17.02 -8.30 -14.95
N VAL A 151 -17.74 -7.83 -13.92
CA VAL A 151 -17.15 -7.44 -12.63
C VAL A 151 -16.57 -8.64 -11.88
N ASP A 152 -17.23 -9.80 -11.91
CA ASP A 152 -16.72 -11.03 -11.32
C ASP A 152 -15.40 -11.48 -11.99
N TYR A 153 -15.28 -11.34 -13.31
CA TYR A 153 -14.02 -11.63 -14.01
C TYR A 153 -12.93 -10.62 -13.69
N LEU A 154 -13.25 -9.32 -13.62
CA LEU A 154 -12.29 -8.32 -13.13
C LEU A 154 -11.85 -8.62 -11.69
N HIS A 155 -12.76 -9.10 -10.84
CA HIS A 155 -12.45 -9.46 -9.46
C HIS A 155 -11.53 -10.69 -9.39
N LYS A 156 -11.83 -11.76 -10.14
CA LYS A 156 -10.94 -12.91 -10.30
C LYS A 156 -9.53 -12.48 -10.70
N LEU A 157 -9.41 -11.54 -11.65
CA LEU A 157 -8.13 -11.00 -12.10
C LEU A 157 -7.45 -10.11 -11.04
N ALA A 158 -8.22 -9.36 -10.24
CA ALA A 158 -7.70 -8.52 -9.17
C ALA A 158 -7.08 -9.35 -8.02
N ILE A 159 -7.54 -10.58 -7.82
CA ILE A 159 -7.03 -11.52 -6.81
C ILE A 159 -6.21 -12.67 -7.41
N TYR A 160 -5.88 -12.61 -8.70
CA TYR A 160 -5.23 -13.71 -9.41
C TYR A 160 -3.82 -13.99 -8.87
N GLN A 161 -3.61 -15.23 -8.39
CA GLN A 161 -2.33 -15.75 -7.89
C GLN A 161 -1.53 -14.71 -7.06
N PRO A 162 -2.01 -14.34 -5.87
CA PRO A 162 -1.51 -13.18 -5.13
C PRO A 162 -0.02 -13.27 -4.76
N GLU A 163 0.51 -14.47 -4.60
CA GLU A 163 1.90 -14.76 -4.26
C GLU A 163 2.86 -14.52 -5.44
N GLU A 164 2.35 -14.50 -6.67
CA GLU A 164 3.16 -14.41 -7.88
C GLU A 164 3.35 -12.95 -8.30
N LYS A 165 4.62 -12.52 -8.38
CA LYS A 165 4.98 -11.12 -8.65
C LYS A 165 4.77 -10.69 -10.10
N GLU A 166 4.77 -11.62 -11.04
CA GLU A 166 4.56 -11.33 -12.46
C GLU A 166 3.14 -10.79 -12.70
N TYR A 167 2.12 -11.40 -12.11
CA TYR A 167 0.73 -10.95 -12.21
C TYR A 167 0.39 -9.69 -11.40
N ALA A 168 1.35 -9.08 -10.69
CA ALA A 168 1.09 -7.88 -9.88
C ALA A 168 0.49 -6.72 -10.71
N ARG A 169 0.93 -6.57 -11.96
CA ARG A 169 0.41 -5.53 -12.86
C ARG A 169 -1.03 -5.81 -13.33
N VAL A 170 -1.36 -7.09 -13.56
CA VAL A 170 -2.71 -7.52 -13.92
C VAL A 170 -3.66 -7.25 -12.75
N ARG A 171 -3.27 -7.67 -11.53
CA ARG A 171 -4.03 -7.40 -10.31
C ARG A 171 -4.26 -5.91 -10.08
N GLU A 172 -3.20 -5.11 -10.20
CA GLU A 172 -3.28 -3.64 -10.02
C GLU A 172 -4.23 -3.01 -11.05
N GLN A 173 -4.16 -3.41 -12.32
CA GLN A 173 -5.01 -2.86 -13.37
C GLN A 173 -6.47 -3.26 -13.18
N ALA A 174 -6.75 -4.53 -12.87
CA ALA A 174 -8.10 -5.02 -12.63
C ALA A 174 -8.71 -4.40 -11.36
N GLY A 175 -7.92 -4.25 -10.29
CA GLY A 175 -8.33 -3.50 -9.10
C GLY A 175 -8.67 -2.05 -9.41
N LYS A 176 -7.82 -1.34 -10.17
CA LYS A 176 -8.09 0.03 -10.62
C LYS A 176 -9.35 0.12 -11.47
N ALA A 177 -9.58 -0.83 -12.37
CA ALA A 177 -10.79 -0.91 -13.19
C ALA A 177 -12.06 -0.94 -12.32
N ILE A 178 -12.10 -1.81 -11.31
CA ILE A 178 -13.26 -1.91 -10.39
C ILE A 178 -13.39 -0.63 -9.55
N VAL A 179 -12.29 -0.02 -9.13
CA VAL A 179 -12.28 1.28 -8.43
C VAL A 179 -12.94 2.38 -9.29
N GLU A 180 -12.57 2.50 -10.57
CA GLU A 180 -13.19 3.44 -11.50
C GLU A 180 -14.69 3.16 -11.72
N ILE A 181 -15.10 1.89 -11.61
CA ILE A 181 -16.51 1.47 -11.65
C ILE A 181 -17.25 1.81 -10.33
N ALA A 182 -16.57 1.85 -9.18
CA ALA A 182 -17.19 2.29 -7.93
C ALA A 182 -17.34 3.81 -7.84
N GLU A 183 -16.47 4.57 -8.51
CA GLU A 183 -16.49 6.04 -8.49
C GLU A 183 -17.81 6.60 -9.03
N PHE A 184 -18.28 7.67 -8.37
CA PHE A 184 -19.35 8.50 -8.87
C PHE A 184 -18.82 9.38 -10.00
N LYS A 185 -19.45 9.27 -11.17
CA LYS A 185 -19.13 10.07 -12.36
C LYS A 185 -20.39 10.75 -12.87
N LYS A 186 -20.23 11.85 -13.59
CA LYS A 186 -21.36 12.53 -14.23
C LYS A 186 -22.01 11.57 -15.23
N HIS A 187 -23.34 11.53 -15.26
CA HIS A 187 -24.14 10.66 -16.15
C HIS A 187 -24.07 9.16 -15.87
N LYS A 188 -23.38 8.72 -14.81
CA LYS A 188 -23.37 7.31 -14.40
C LYS A 188 -24.61 6.97 -13.56
N TYR A 189 -25.22 5.82 -13.84
CA TYR A 189 -26.40 5.33 -13.13
C TYR A 189 -26.06 4.86 -11.71
N TRP A 190 -26.87 5.26 -10.72
CA TRP A 190 -26.74 4.82 -9.33
C TRP A 190 -26.91 3.31 -9.12
N ALA A 191 -27.65 2.67 -10.02
CA ALA A 191 -27.87 1.22 -10.02
C ALA A 191 -26.56 0.43 -10.18
N VAL A 192 -25.53 1.02 -10.79
CA VAL A 192 -24.18 0.45 -10.88
C VAL A 192 -23.59 0.26 -9.48
N GLN A 193 -23.61 1.29 -8.64
CA GLN A 193 -23.07 1.20 -7.27
C GLN A 193 -23.91 0.27 -6.38
N LEU A 194 -25.24 0.28 -6.53
CA LEU A 194 -26.10 -0.66 -5.79
C LEU A 194 -25.79 -2.11 -6.15
N THR A 195 -25.69 -2.42 -7.44
CA THR A 195 -25.32 -3.76 -7.93
C THR A 195 -23.93 -4.16 -7.43
N LEU A 196 -22.96 -3.23 -7.47
CA LEU A 196 -21.60 -3.49 -7.00
C LEU A 196 -21.56 -3.76 -5.48
N LEU A 197 -22.39 -3.11 -4.66
CA LEU A 197 -22.49 -3.40 -3.23
C LEU A 197 -23.00 -4.82 -2.94
N GLU A 198 -23.97 -5.31 -3.72
CA GLU A 198 -24.44 -6.70 -3.60
C GLU A 198 -23.35 -7.71 -3.96
N ILE A 199 -22.57 -7.41 -5.01
CA ILE A 199 -21.43 -8.23 -5.43
C ILE A 199 -20.36 -8.24 -4.32
N ILE A 200 -20.00 -7.07 -3.77
CA ILE A 200 -19.03 -6.94 -2.67
C ILE A 200 -19.47 -7.73 -1.43
N GLU A 201 -20.75 -7.68 -1.08
CA GLU A 201 -21.28 -8.48 0.04
C GLU A 201 -21.10 -9.99 -0.23
N GLY A 202 -21.26 -10.43 -1.48
CA GLY A 202 -20.98 -11.79 -1.91
C GLY A 202 -19.50 -12.17 -1.76
N TRP A 203 -18.58 -11.30 -2.21
CA TRP A 203 -17.14 -11.54 -2.11
C TRP A 203 -16.67 -11.70 -0.65
N LEU A 204 -17.13 -10.83 0.25
CA LEU A 204 -16.78 -10.91 1.67
C LEU A 204 -17.30 -12.20 2.33
N LYS A 205 -18.45 -12.72 1.88
CA LYS A 205 -18.98 -14.01 2.37
C LYS A 205 -18.20 -15.21 1.82
N ALA A 206 -17.67 -15.11 0.60
CA ALA A 206 -16.95 -16.19 -0.06
C ALA A 206 -15.53 -16.34 0.50
N ASP A 207 -14.78 -15.24 0.59
CA ASP A 207 -13.44 -15.19 1.18
C ASP A 207 -13.21 -13.81 1.80
N PHE A 208 -13.39 -13.72 3.12
CA PHE A 208 -13.29 -12.45 3.83
C PHE A 208 -11.89 -11.85 3.75
N ALA A 209 -10.85 -12.67 4.00
CA ALA A 209 -9.50 -12.17 4.20
C ALA A 209 -8.89 -11.66 2.88
N ILE A 210 -9.09 -12.39 1.78
CA ILE A 210 -8.58 -12.00 0.45
C ILE A 210 -9.31 -10.76 -0.06
N ASN A 211 -10.62 -10.66 0.18
CA ASN A 211 -11.45 -9.63 -0.45
C ASN A 211 -11.59 -8.35 0.37
N LEU A 212 -11.18 -8.33 1.65
CA LEU A 212 -11.40 -7.20 2.53
C LEU A 212 -10.80 -5.90 1.99
N ASP A 213 -9.53 -5.90 1.59
CA ASP A 213 -8.82 -4.66 1.21
C ASP A 213 -9.42 -4.00 -0.04
N LEU A 214 -9.75 -4.80 -1.06
CA LEU A 214 -10.44 -4.29 -2.25
C LEU A 214 -11.85 -3.80 -1.87
N SER A 215 -12.61 -4.59 -1.12
CA SER A 215 -13.98 -4.25 -0.69
C SER A 215 -14.03 -2.94 0.10
N LEU A 216 -13.13 -2.74 1.05
CA LEU A 216 -13.03 -1.50 1.82
C LEU A 216 -12.70 -0.30 0.93
N THR A 217 -11.82 -0.48 -0.07
CA THR A 217 -11.49 0.56 -1.02
C THR A 217 -12.72 1.01 -1.83
N LEU A 218 -13.52 0.06 -2.32
CA LEU A 218 -14.74 0.35 -3.09
C LEU A 218 -15.84 0.96 -2.23
N ILE A 219 -16.11 0.38 -1.06
CA ILE A 219 -17.12 0.89 -0.11
C ILE A 219 -16.76 2.33 0.31
N LYS A 220 -15.48 2.62 0.54
CA LYS A 220 -15.01 3.96 0.89
C LYS A 220 -15.40 5.00 -0.17
N LEU A 221 -15.35 4.64 -1.46
CA LEU A 221 -15.76 5.53 -2.55
C LEU A 221 -17.27 5.78 -2.54
N MET A 222 -18.07 4.74 -2.28
CA MET A 222 -19.53 4.81 -2.22
C MET A 222 -20.04 5.58 -0.99
N LEU A 223 -19.19 5.73 0.03
CA LEU A 223 -19.42 6.60 1.19
C LEU A 223 -18.95 8.04 0.95
N ARG A 224 -18.48 8.44 -0.23
CA ARG A 224 -18.13 9.85 -0.48
C ARG A 224 -19.33 10.69 -0.87
N MET A 225 -19.19 11.99 -0.68
CA MET A 225 -20.13 13.03 -1.15
C MET A 225 -19.55 13.87 -2.27
N GLU A 226 -18.47 13.41 -2.91
CA GLU A 226 -17.82 14.07 -4.03
C GLU A 226 -17.89 13.23 -5.29
N PHE A 227 -17.79 13.91 -6.42
CA PHE A 227 -17.37 13.33 -7.67
C PHE A 227 -16.21 14.12 -8.27
N ASP A 228 -15.35 13.40 -8.99
CA ASP A 228 -14.33 13.96 -9.87
C ASP A 228 -14.56 13.34 -11.25
N ASP A 229 -14.67 14.17 -12.27
CA ASP A 229 -14.90 13.73 -13.64
C ASP A 229 -14.03 14.55 -14.58
N THR A 230 -13.42 13.87 -15.55
CA THR A 230 -12.51 14.50 -16.51
C THR A 230 -13.05 14.27 -17.90
N THR A 231 -13.52 15.35 -18.52
CA THR A 231 -14.00 15.32 -19.90
C THR A 231 -13.02 16.03 -20.82
N ARG A 232 -12.85 15.52 -22.04
CA ARG A 232 -12.14 16.28 -23.08
C ARG A 232 -13.11 17.29 -23.67
N ASP A 233 -12.67 18.54 -23.79
CA ASP A 233 -13.44 19.56 -24.50
C ASP A 233 -13.59 19.11 -25.97
N PRO A 234 -14.81 18.81 -26.44
CA PRO A 234 -15.02 18.30 -27.80
C PRO A 234 -14.62 19.34 -28.87
N THR A 235 -14.46 20.60 -28.50
CA THR A 235 -14.08 21.69 -29.41
C THR A 235 -12.57 21.98 -29.41
N LYS A 236 -11.80 21.42 -28.46
CA LYS A 236 -10.37 21.69 -28.32
C LYS A 236 -9.59 20.43 -27.95
N TYR A 237 -8.85 19.91 -28.93
CA TYR A 237 -8.12 18.62 -28.90
C TYR A 237 -7.10 18.42 -27.75
N LEU A 238 -6.75 19.46 -26.98
CA LEU A 238 -5.83 19.38 -25.84
C LEU A 238 -6.40 19.95 -24.53
N HIS A 239 -7.68 20.33 -24.50
CA HIS A 239 -8.29 20.85 -23.28
C HIS A 239 -9.01 19.72 -22.54
N ILE A 240 -8.55 19.47 -21.33
CA ILE A 240 -9.23 18.59 -20.37
C ILE A 240 -10.00 19.52 -19.42
N VAL A 241 -11.30 19.32 -19.34
CA VAL A 241 -12.18 19.96 -18.36
C VAL A 241 -12.30 19.01 -17.18
N ILE A 242 -11.93 19.51 -16.00
CA ILE A 242 -12.07 18.78 -14.75
C ILE A 242 -13.35 19.30 -14.08
N HIS A 243 -14.31 18.42 -13.89
CA HIS A 243 -15.54 18.65 -13.13
C HIS A 243 -15.36 18.07 -11.73
N LYS A 244 -15.41 18.94 -10.71
CA LYS A 244 -15.41 18.52 -9.31
C LYS A 244 -16.62 19.14 -8.62
N GLY A 245 -17.27 18.39 -7.76
CA GLY A 245 -18.42 18.91 -7.03
C GLY A 245 -18.94 17.98 -5.95
N ILE A 246 -19.95 18.48 -5.23
CA ILE A 246 -20.69 17.73 -4.23
C ILE A 246 -21.82 16.96 -4.93
N LEU A 247 -22.03 15.71 -4.54
CA LEU A 247 -23.19 14.94 -4.98
C LEU A 247 -24.47 15.52 -4.36
N VAL A 248 -25.49 15.75 -5.20
CA VAL A 248 -26.78 16.26 -4.73
C VAL A 248 -27.49 15.17 -3.92
N PRO A 249 -27.90 15.45 -2.66
CA PRO A 249 -28.64 14.49 -1.84
C PRO A 249 -29.89 13.96 -2.55
N ASN A 250 -30.06 12.64 -2.56
CA ASN A 250 -31.23 11.97 -3.14
C ASN A 250 -31.42 10.59 -2.51
N GLU A 251 -32.54 9.92 -2.82
CA GLU A 251 -32.89 8.61 -2.23
C GLU A 251 -31.92 7.49 -2.62
N PHE A 252 -31.47 7.44 -3.89
CA PHE A 252 -30.51 6.42 -4.35
C PHE A 252 -29.15 6.53 -3.65
N LEU A 253 -28.64 7.76 -3.49
CA LEU A 253 -27.38 8.00 -2.77
C LEU A 253 -27.53 7.63 -1.29
N LEU A 254 -28.72 7.85 -0.70
CA LEU A 254 -29.00 7.45 0.68
C LEU A 254 -28.97 5.92 0.80
N GLU A 255 -29.61 5.22 -0.14
CA GLU A 255 -29.64 3.76 -0.20
C GLU A 255 -28.24 3.16 -0.36
N ILE A 256 -27.44 3.67 -1.31
CA ILE A 256 -26.05 3.26 -1.52
C ILE A 256 -25.26 3.40 -0.22
N ARG A 257 -25.34 4.56 0.44
CA ARG A 257 -24.60 4.80 1.69
C ARG A 257 -25.08 3.90 2.84
N HIS A 258 -26.38 3.72 2.99
CA HIS A 258 -26.93 2.83 4.02
C HIS A 258 -26.47 1.38 3.81
N TYR A 259 -26.49 0.89 2.57
CA TYR A 259 -26.05 -0.47 2.27
C TYR A 259 -24.54 -0.62 2.46
N ALA A 260 -23.74 0.34 1.98
CA ALA A 260 -22.30 0.42 2.25
C ALA A 260 -21.98 0.33 3.75
N LEU A 261 -22.65 1.12 4.60
CA LEU A 261 -22.45 1.09 6.05
C LEU A 261 -22.87 -0.24 6.67
N LYS A 262 -23.99 -0.82 6.21
CA LYS A 262 -24.45 -2.13 6.67
C LYS A 262 -23.40 -3.21 6.40
N ILE A 263 -22.79 -3.22 5.22
CA ILE A 263 -21.71 -4.16 4.88
C ILE A 263 -20.52 -3.96 5.82
N LEU A 264 -20.11 -2.72 6.11
CA LEU A 264 -19.00 -2.47 7.05
C LEU A 264 -19.32 -2.95 8.48
N TYR A 265 -20.54 -2.73 8.97
CA TYR A 265 -20.93 -3.22 10.30
C TYR A 265 -20.91 -4.74 10.38
N GLN A 266 -21.38 -5.42 9.32
CA GLN A 266 -21.32 -6.88 9.23
C GLN A 266 -19.88 -7.38 9.11
N ALA A 267 -19.06 -6.73 8.29
CA ALA A 267 -17.65 -7.06 8.12
C ALA A 267 -16.89 -6.95 9.44
N TYR A 268 -17.16 -5.92 10.26
CA TYR A 268 -16.53 -5.77 11.57
C TYR A 268 -16.80 -6.97 12.49
N SER A 269 -18.03 -7.50 12.47
CA SER A 269 -18.38 -8.69 13.27
C SER A 269 -17.76 -9.99 12.76
N GLN A 270 -17.33 -10.04 11.50
CA GLN A 270 -16.66 -11.19 10.88
C GLN A 270 -15.13 -11.14 11.04
N ALA A 271 -14.57 -9.93 11.17
CA ALA A 271 -13.14 -9.70 11.30
C ALA A 271 -12.56 -10.33 12.58
N SER A 272 -11.65 -11.28 12.39
CA SER A 272 -11.07 -12.07 13.48
C SER A 272 -9.82 -11.43 14.07
N ILE A 273 -9.07 -10.67 13.26
CA ILE A 273 -7.82 -10.03 13.68
C ILE A 273 -7.95 -8.50 13.81
N LEU A 274 -7.10 -7.93 14.67
CA LEU A 274 -7.07 -6.50 15.00
C LEU A 274 -6.88 -5.60 13.78
N SER A 275 -5.98 -5.98 12.87
CA SER A 275 -5.66 -5.17 11.68
C SER A 275 -6.89 -5.00 10.76
N GLU A 276 -7.68 -6.07 10.56
CA GLU A 276 -8.94 -6.03 9.80
C GLU A 276 -9.96 -5.11 10.46
N ARG A 277 -10.23 -5.30 11.76
CA ARG A 277 -11.16 -4.44 12.52
C ARG A 277 -10.76 -2.97 12.47
N SER A 278 -9.47 -2.66 12.60
CA SER A 278 -8.94 -1.30 12.51
C SER A 278 -9.17 -0.69 11.12
N LYS A 279 -8.88 -1.44 10.04
CA LYS A 279 -9.14 -0.99 8.65
C LYS A 279 -10.62 -0.68 8.41
N ILE A 280 -11.53 -1.51 8.95
CA ILE A 280 -12.98 -1.30 8.83
C ILE A 280 -13.40 -0.01 9.55
N VAL A 281 -12.95 0.21 10.79
CA VAL A 281 -13.28 1.44 11.55
C VAL A 281 -12.74 2.68 10.83
N LYS A 282 -11.51 2.64 10.31
CA LYS A 282 -10.94 3.74 9.50
C LYS A 282 -11.76 4.00 8.22
N THR A 283 -12.46 3.01 7.69
CA THR A 283 -13.32 3.18 6.50
C THR A 283 -14.65 3.87 6.85
N LEU A 284 -15.12 3.75 8.10
CA LEU A 284 -16.34 4.42 8.58
C LEU A 284 -16.22 5.96 8.59
N ASP A 285 -15.03 6.52 8.44
CA ASP A 285 -14.82 7.96 8.23
C ASP A 285 -15.65 8.49 7.05
N GLY A 286 -15.88 7.69 6.00
CA GLY A 286 -16.77 8.07 4.90
C GLY A 286 -18.22 8.34 5.32
N ALA A 287 -18.66 7.84 6.48
CA ALA A 287 -19.99 8.13 7.02
C ALA A 287 -20.17 9.62 7.34
N VAL A 288 -19.08 10.30 7.74
CA VAL A 288 -19.10 11.65 8.32
C VAL A 288 -18.30 12.67 7.53
N LEU A 289 -17.25 12.26 6.81
CA LEU A 289 -16.37 13.18 6.11
C LEU A 289 -17.01 13.75 4.84
N LEU A 290 -17.05 15.08 4.78
CA LEU A 290 -17.12 15.80 3.51
C LEU A 290 -15.71 16.06 2.96
N PRO A 291 -15.59 16.30 1.64
CA PRO A 291 -14.30 16.51 0.98
C PRO A 291 -13.46 17.60 1.64
N CYS A 292 -12.18 17.32 1.90
CA CYS A 292 -11.28 18.27 2.59
C CYS A 292 -11.01 19.57 1.81
N PHE A 293 -11.31 19.60 0.50
CA PHE A 293 -11.10 20.75 -0.37
C PHE A 293 -12.31 21.69 -0.41
N ILE A 294 -13.45 21.25 0.12
CA ILE A 294 -14.68 22.04 0.14
C ILE A 294 -14.72 22.77 1.46
N ASN A 295 -14.81 24.09 1.40
CA ASN A 295 -14.95 24.86 2.61
C ASN A 295 -16.28 24.47 3.29
N ALA A 296 -16.27 24.12 4.57
CA ALA A 296 -17.47 23.70 5.28
C ALA A 296 -18.60 24.76 5.22
N SER A 297 -18.25 26.04 5.00
CA SER A 297 -19.22 27.12 4.77
C SER A 297 -19.90 27.10 3.39
N GLU A 298 -19.36 26.37 2.43
CA GLU A 298 -19.90 26.21 1.07
C GLU A 298 -20.87 25.04 0.94
N VAL A 299 -20.97 24.20 1.98
CA VAL A 299 -21.88 23.05 2.02
C VAL A 299 -23.26 23.50 2.53
N PRO A 300 -24.34 23.26 1.79
CA PRO A 300 -25.69 23.59 2.23
C PRO A 300 -26.07 22.87 3.54
N ALA A 301 -26.78 23.56 4.44
CA ALA A 301 -27.29 23.00 5.69
C ALA A 301 -28.13 21.72 5.48
N GLU A 302 -28.85 21.63 4.36
CA GLU A 302 -29.64 20.47 3.97
C GLU A 302 -28.78 19.22 3.74
N THR A 303 -27.57 19.36 3.20
CA THR A 303 -26.65 18.23 3.01
C THR A 303 -26.15 17.68 4.35
N TRP A 304 -25.88 18.57 5.31
CA TRP A 304 -25.50 18.18 6.67
C TRP A 304 -26.61 17.43 7.41
N ALA A 305 -27.84 17.95 7.33
CA ALA A 305 -29.03 17.31 7.90
C ALA A 305 -29.29 15.94 7.25
N TRP A 306 -29.07 15.82 5.94
CA TRP A 306 -29.23 14.57 5.21
C TRP A 306 -28.19 13.50 5.59
N LEU A 307 -26.96 13.90 5.93
CA LEU A 307 -25.90 13.00 6.40
C LEU A 307 -26.02 12.61 7.88
N GLN A 308 -26.76 13.37 8.67
CA GLN A 308 -26.88 13.18 10.13
C GLN A 308 -27.31 11.75 10.54
N PRO A 309 -28.25 11.06 9.86
CA PRO A 309 -28.61 9.68 10.19
C PRO A 309 -27.44 8.69 10.05
N ASN A 310 -26.58 8.86 9.04
CA ASN A 310 -25.40 8.00 8.85
C ASN A 310 -24.39 8.17 9.99
N CYS A 311 -24.16 9.42 10.39
CA CYS A 311 -23.34 9.75 11.55
C CYS A 311 -23.90 9.10 12.82
N GLN A 312 -25.20 9.28 13.08
CA GLN A 312 -25.84 8.74 14.28
C GLN A 312 -25.82 7.21 14.32
N ASN A 313 -26.13 6.54 13.20
CA ASN A 313 -26.12 5.08 13.12
C ASN A 313 -24.71 4.52 13.32
N THR A 314 -23.70 5.19 12.75
CA THR A 314 -22.29 4.82 12.95
C THR A 314 -21.88 5.03 14.40
N ALA A 315 -22.23 6.16 15.02
CA ALA A 315 -21.94 6.40 16.44
C ALA A 315 -22.56 5.33 17.34
N ARG A 316 -23.82 4.93 17.09
CA ARG A 316 -24.48 3.84 17.82
C ARG A 316 -23.79 2.50 17.64
N PHE A 317 -23.38 2.18 16.42
CA PHE A 317 -22.62 0.97 16.14
C PHE A 317 -21.30 0.96 16.91
N LEU A 318 -20.54 2.06 16.85
CA LEU A 318 -19.27 2.19 17.56
C LEU A 318 -19.45 2.05 19.08
N LEU A 319 -20.48 2.69 19.64
CA LEU A 319 -20.76 2.69 21.07
C LEU A 319 -21.20 1.31 21.58
N LYS A 320 -22.04 0.60 20.82
CA LYS A 320 -22.69 -0.63 21.28
C LYS A 320 -21.93 -1.90 20.88
N VAL A 321 -21.15 -1.84 19.80
CA VAL A 321 -20.47 -3.01 19.22
C VAL A 321 -18.95 -2.85 19.32
N ALA A 322 -18.39 -1.75 18.82
CA ALA A 322 -16.93 -1.63 18.66
C ALA A 322 -16.19 -1.30 19.97
N ILE A 323 -16.64 -0.31 20.76
CA ILE A 323 -15.96 0.07 22.01
C ILE A 323 -15.93 -1.06 23.04
N PRO A 324 -17.05 -1.76 23.35
CA PRO A 324 -17.05 -2.77 24.41
C PRO A 324 -16.06 -3.92 24.21
N GLN A 325 -15.63 -4.15 22.96
CA GLN A 325 -14.68 -5.19 22.58
C GLN A 325 -13.39 -4.60 21.98
N GLY A 326 -13.24 -3.27 21.99
CA GLY A 326 -12.24 -2.57 21.21
C GLY A 326 -10.86 -2.63 21.84
N GLU A 327 -9.89 -3.15 21.10
CA GLU A 327 -8.48 -2.97 21.41
C GLU A 327 -8.02 -1.51 21.23
N LEU A 328 -6.88 -1.14 21.79
CA LEU A 328 -6.38 0.24 21.83
C LEU A 328 -6.28 0.89 20.44
N PRO A 329 -5.80 0.20 19.37
CA PRO A 329 -5.78 0.78 18.03
C PRO A 329 -7.17 0.97 17.41
N ILE A 330 -8.17 0.18 17.83
CA ILE A 330 -9.57 0.39 17.44
C ILE A 330 -10.10 1.62 18.15
N LEU A 331 -9.89 1.74 19.46
CA LEU A 331 -10.30 2.91 20.23
C LEU A 331 -9.68 4.20 19.65
N ASP A 332 -8.42 4.14 19.18
CA ASP A 332 -7.78 5.29 18.52
C ASP A 332 -8.41 5.64 17.17
N ALA A 333 -8.78 4.62 16.37
CA ALA A 333 -9.51 4.83 15.13
C ALA A 333 -10.94 5.39 15.39
N ILE A 334 -11.59 4.99 16.48
CA ILE A 334 -12.89 5.55 16.91
C ILE A 334 -12.73 7.00 17.35
N ALA A 335 -11.68 7.31 18.11
CA ALA A 335 -11.39 8.69 18.50
C ALA A 335 -11.07 9.58 17.29
N GLU A 336 -10.40 9.03 16.28
CA GLU A 336 -10.21 9.69 14.99
C GLU A 336 -11.53 10.01 14.30
N TRP A 337 -12.40 9.00 14.20
CA TRP A 337 -13.71 9.14 13.59
C TRP A 337 -14.58 10.17 14.32
N LEU A 338 -14.64 10.10 15.65
CA LEU A 338 -15.37 11.04 16.51
C LEU A 338 -14.88 12.48 16.28
N TRP A 339 -13.56 12.65 16.30
CA TRP A 339 -12.93 13.93 16.09
C TRP A 339 -13.25 14.50 14.69
N ASN A 340 -13.26 13.65 13.66
CA ASN A 340 -13.68 14.02 12.30
C ASN A 340 -15.15 14.46 12.26
N ALA A 341 -16.04 13.71 12.89
CA ALA A 341 -17.48 13.97 12.93
C ALA A 341 -17.84 15.29 13.63
N GLU A 342 -17.19 15.58 14.76
CA GLU A 342 -17.45 16.80 15.53
C GLU A 342 -16.88 18.03 14.84
N ARG A 343 -15.65 17.95 14.33
CA ARG A 343 -14.94 19.11 13.81
C ARG A 343 -15.36 19.48 12.39
N PHE A 344 -15.35 18.51 11.49
CA PHE A 344 -15.61 18.81 10.08
C PHE A 344 -17.09 18.88 9.80
N SER A 345 -17.88 18.12 10.55
CA SER A 345 -19.31 17.97 10.29
C SER A 345 -20.21 18.65 11.31
N ARG A 346 -19.63 19.23 12.37
CA ARG A 346 -20.30 20.06 13.40
C ARG A 346 -21.52 19.38 14.03
N TYR A 347 -21.52 18.05 14.06
CA TYR A 347 -22.60 17.29 14.66
C TYR A 347 -22.58 17.44 16.18
N GLN A 348 -23.74 17.77 16.76
CA GLN A 348 -23.99 17.74 18.19
C GLN A 348 -25.03 16.66 18.45
N LEU A 349 -24.56 15.43 18.68
CA LEU A 349 -25.41 14.27 18.96
C LEU A 349 -25.04 13.70 20.32
N ASP A 350 -26.05 13.27 21.09
CA ASP A 350 -25.84 12.64 22.40
C ASP A 350 -24.94 11.39 22.30
N GLU A 351 -25.05 10.64 21.20
CA GLU A 351 -24.21 9.47 20.96
C GLU A 351 -22.71 9.81 20.80
N LEU A 352 -22.37 10.99 20.25
CA LEU A 352 -20.97 11.43 20.12
C LEU A 352 -20.37 11.77 21.49
N GLU A 353 -21.14 12.44 22.34
CA GLU A 353 -20.72 12.74 23.72
C GLU A 353 -20.55 11.45 24.54
N GLN A 354 -21.44 10.47 24.38
CA GLN A 354 -21.28 9.16 25.02
C GLN A 354 -20.02 8.42 24.56
N LEU A 355 -19.71 8.45 23.25
CA LEU A 355 -18.46 7.91 22.72
C LEU A 355 -17.24 8.59 23.34
N ARG A 356 -17.24 9.92 23.41
CA ARG A 356 -16.17 10.72 24.03
C ARG A 356 -15.94 10.29 25.47
N GLN A 357 -17.01 10.23 26.26
CA GLN A 357 -16.92 9.85 27.68
C GLN A 357 -16.39 8.43 27.86
N GLN A 358 -16.84 7.47 27.04
CA GLN A 358 -16.33 6.09 27.13
C GLN A 358 -14.83 6.00 26.81
N LEU A 359 -14.36 6.76 25.81
CA LEU A 359 -12.94 6.82 25.48
C LEU A 359 -12.13 7.48 26.60
N GLN A 360 -12.61 8.60 27.16
CA GLN A 360 -11.93 9.32 28.24
C GLN A 360 -11.87 8.54 29.55
N ASN A 361 -12.85 7.67 29.82
CA ASN A 361 -12.89 6.84 31.03
C ASN A 361 -11.92 5.64 31.00
N SER A 362 -11.25 5.39 29.87
CA SER A 362 -10.27 4.30 29.74
C SER A 362 -8.85 4.82 29.95
N ASP A 363 -8.31 4.60 31.16
CA ASP A 363 -6.95 5.05 31.52
C ASP A 363 -5.89 4.48 30.58
N LEU A 364 -6.01 3.18 30.22
CA LEU A 364 -5.07 2.51 29.32
C LEU A 364 -5.12 3.10 27.90
N TYR A 365 -6.32 3.42 27.39
CA TYR A 365 -6.45 4.09 26.10
C TYR A 365 -5.88 5.52 26.14
N CYS A 366 -6.14 6.27 27.21
CA CYS A 366 -5.57 7.59 27.41
C CYS A 366 -4.02 7.54 27.40
N LEU A 367 -3.42 6.53 28.03
CA LEU A 367 -1.98 6.30 27.98
C LEU A 367 -1.50 5.90 26.57
N TYR A 368 -2.17 4.95 25.91
CA TYR A 368 -1.87 4.56 24.53
C TYR A 368 -1.85 5.76 23.58
N ARG A 369 -2.87 6.63 23.66
CA ARG A 369 -2.99 7.83 22.83
C ARG A 369 -1.78 8.76 22.99
N VAL A 370 -1.24 8.87 24.21
CA VAL A 370 -0.06 9.69 24.49
C VAL A 370 1.23 9.05 24.01
N LEU A 371 1.35 7.72 24.08
CA LEU A 371 2.62 7.02 23.81
C LEU A 371 2.79 6.54 22.37
N VAL A 372 1.69 6.32 21.65
CA VAL A 372 1.68 5.72 20.31
C VAL A 372 1.06 6.65 19.28
N SER A 373 -0.05 7.32 19.61
CA SER A 373 -0.71 8.21 18.64
C SER A 373 0.11 9.49 18.46
N ASN A 374 0.62 9.74 17.25
CA ASN A 374 1.33 10.97 16.90
C ASN A 374 0.43 12.23 16.90
N ARG A 375 -0.82 12.11 17.33
CA ARG A 375 -1.78 13.19 17.40
C ARG A 375 -2.28 13.31 18.84
N PHE A 376 -1.81 14.34 19.55
CA PHE A 376 -2.56 14.86 20.70
C PHE A 376 -3.85 15.49 20.14
N ARG A 377 -4.88 14.66 19.96
CA ARG A 377 -6.23 15.14 19.66
C ARG A 377 -6.80 15.65 20.99
N GLY A 378 -6.38 16.85 21.36
CA GLY A 378 -6.83 17.50 22.56
C GLY A 378 -8.30 17.91 22.43
N ASP A 379 -9.02 17.82 23.55
CA ASP A 379 -10.39 18.29 23.74
C ASP A 379 -10.55 19.82 23.57
N SER A 380 -9.51 20.55 23.15
CA SER A 380 -9.53 21.98 22.87
C SER A 380 -9.24 22.29 21.40
N GLU A 381 -10.00 23.24 20.84
CA GLU A 381 -9.89 23.66 19.44
C GLU A 381 -8.52 24.27 19.06
N ASP A 382 -7.71 24.65 20.07
CA ASP A 382 -6.50 25.49 19.95
C ASP A 382 -5.17 24.73 19.76
N ASP A 383 -5.13 23.39 19.89
CA ASP A 383 -3.87 22.64 19.96
C ASP A 383 -3.15 22.44 18.61
N ARG A 384 -3.59 23.12 17.55
CA ARG A 384 -3.30 22.70 16.18
C ARG A 384 -2.20 23.41 15.43
N LEU A 385 -1.49 24.36 16.04
CA LEU A 385 -0.50 25.13 15.29
C LEU A 385 0.89 25.20 15.92
N ASP A 386 1.13 24.56 17.07
CA ASP A 386 2.47 24.50 17.64
C ASP A 386 2.87 23.07 18.05
N LEU A 387 3.68 22.43 17.19
CA LEU A 387 4.29 21.13 17.46
C LEU A 387 5.02 21.13 18.82
N LYS A 388 5.58 22.26 19.25
CA LYS A 388 6.26 22.35 20.55
C LYS A 388 5.29 22.20 21.72
N VAL A 389 4.06 22.70 21.60
CA VAL A 389 3.05 22.57 22.66
C VAL A 389 2.60 21.11 22.78
N ILE A 390 2.42 20.43 21.64
CA ILE A 390 2.13 18.99 21.60
C ILE A 390 3.28 18.20 22.24
N ASP A 391 4.52 18.46 21.83
CA ASP A 391 5.70 17.80 22.38
C ASP A 391 5.83 18.02 23.90
N GLN A 392 5.60 19.25 24.37
CA GLN A 392 5.61 19.58 25.80
C GLN A 392 4.56 18.79 26.58
N ARG A 393 3.37 18.58 26.02
CA ARG A 393 2.32 17.79 26.68
C ARG A 393 2.66 16.31 26.74
N HIS A 394 3.15 15.72 25.65
CA HIS A 394 3.66 14.35 25.69
C HIS A 394 4.73 14.20 26.77
N GLN A 395 5.70 15.13 26.84
CA GLN A 395 6.74 15.12 27.87
C GLN A 395 6.16 15.28 29.29
N GLN A 396 5.19 16.16 29.50
CA GLN A 396 4.54 16.36 30.79
C GLN A 396 3.86 15.09 31.27
N VAL A 397 3.06 14.44 30.43
CA VAL A 397 2.37 13.19 30.79
C VAL A 397 3.36 12.06 31.02
N ILE A 398 4.40 11.92 30.19
CA ILE A 398 5.46 10.93 30.40
C ILE A 398 6.15 11.15 31.75
N ASN A 399 6.49 12.39 32.09
CA ASN A 399 7.12 12.71 33.37
C ASN A 399 6.21 12.39 34.55
N GLN A 400 4.93 12.76 34.48
CA GLN A 400 3.94 12.46 35.52
C GLN A 400 3.75 10.95 35.70
N TYR A 401 3.67 10.20 34.60
CA TYR A 401 3.56 8.75 34.63
C TYR A 401 4.78 8.12 35.34
N ILE A 402 6.00 8.54 34.98
CA ILE A 402 7.24 8.05 35.60
C ILE A 402 7.34 8.42 37.08
N GLU A 403 6.92 9.62 37.46
CA GLU A 403 6.92 10.08 38.86
C GLU A 403 5.91 9.31 39.72
N ALA A 404 4.81 8.83 39.13
CA ALA A 404 3.81 8.01 39.81
C ALA A 404 4.23 6.53 39.95
N LEU A 405 5.26 6.08 39.23
CA LEU A 405 5.74 4.70 39.33
C LEU A 405 6.43 4.45 40.67
N SER A 406 6.18 3.27 41.22
CA SER A 406 6.75 2.80 42.46
C SER A 406 7.03 1.30 42.38
N PRO A 407 7.83 0.73 43.31
CA PRO A 407 8.00 -0.72 43.40
C PRO A 407 6.69 -1.50 43.56
N ALA A 408 5.65 -0.86 44.10
CA ALA A 408 4.33 -1.48 44.27
C ALA A 408 3.51 -1.50 42.96
N THR A 409 3.72 -0.54 42.06
CA THR A 409 2.91 -0.34 40.84
C THR A 409 3.62 -0.81 39.56
N ILE A 410 4.94 -1.03 39.59
CA ILE A 410 5.75 -1.34 38.40
C ILE A 410 5.29 -2.60 37.66
N LYS A 411 4.83 -3.66 38.35
CA LYS A 411 4.34 -4.87 37.69
C LYS A 411 3.12 -4.61 36.84
N GLN A 412 2.17 -3.83 37.38
CA GLN A 412 0.98 -3.43 36.64
C GLN A 412 1.37 -2.56 35.43
N ALA A 413 2.26 -1.59 35.64
CA ALA A 413 2.76 -0.73 34.56
C ALA A 413 3.45 -1.53 33.44
N ILE A 414 4.20 -2.59 33.78
CA ILE A 414 4.80 -3.50 32.78
C ILE A 414 3.71 -4.21 31.97
N CYS A 415 2.66 -4.73 32.62
CA CYS A 415 1.54 -5.36 31.91
C CYS A 415 0.81 -4.38 30.98
N GLU A 416 0.57 -3.15 31.44
CA GLU A 416 -0.11 -2.11 30.65
C GLU A 416 0.73 -1.68 29.44
N LEU A 417 2.02 -1.42 29.65
CA LEU A 417 2.95 -1.06 28.57
C LEU A 417 3.16 -2.21 27.60
N GLU A 418 3.22 -3.46 28.08
CA GLU A 418 3.28 -4.64 27.22
C GLU A 418 2.04 -4.73 26.33
N THR A 419 0.85 -4.56 26.91
CA THR A 419 -0.42 -4.54 26.16
C THR A 419 -0.39 -3.48 25.06
N ILE A 420 0.12 -2.28 25.37
CA ILE A 420 0.29 -1.20 24.39
C ILE A 420 1.22 -1.63 23.26
N VAL A 421 2.38 -2.21 23.57
CA VAL A 421 3.36 -2.63 22.55
C VAL A 421 2.82 -3.75 21.68
N GLU A 422 2.27 -4.82 22.27
CA GLU A 422 1.74 -5.97 21.55
C GLU A 422 0.62 -5.56 20.57
N GLN A 423 -0.32 -4.75 21.03
CA GLN A 423 -1.43 -4.30 20.19
C GLN A 423 -0.97 -3.33 19.10
N SER A 424 -0.01 -2.45 19.39
CA SER A 424 0.56 -1.54 18.39
C SER A 424 1.27 -2.31 17.27
N GLN A 425 2.09 -3.30 17.64
CA GLN A 425 2.80 -4.16 16.68
C GLN A 425 1.81 -4.99 15.85
N SER A 426 0.78 -5.55 16.50
CA SER A 426 -0.28 -6.32 15.82
C SER A 426 -1.11 -5.49 14.85
N ALA A 427 -1.24 -4.18 15.11
CA ALA A 427 -1.88 -3.23 14.21
C ALA A 427 -0.95 -2.73 13.08
N GLY A 428 0.33 -3.10 13.09
CA GLY A 428 1.32 -2.67 12.10
C GLY A 428 1.92 -1.28 12.37
N GLU A 429 1.73 -0.72 13.56
CA GLU A 429 2.35 0.55 13.93
C GLU A 429 3.83 0.37 14.25
N SER A 430 4.69 0.90 13.37
CA SER A 430 6.14 0.75 13.46
C SER A 430 6.86 1.94 14.09
N SER A 431 6.15 3.06 14.32
CA SER A 431 6.74 4.29 14.84
C SER A 431 6.17 4.62 16.22
N THR A 432 6.97 4.47 17.27
CA THR A 432 6.57 4.73 18.66
C THR A 432 7.58 5.64 19.39
N PRO A 433 7.82 6.87 18.89
CA PRO A 433 8.85 7.76 19.42
C PRO A 433 8.60 8.16 20.89
N TRP A 434 7.34 8.36 21.28
CA TRP A 434 6.98 8.74 22.65
C TRP A 434 7.12 7.58 23.63
N LEU A 435 6.85 6.36 23.18
CA LEU A 435 7.14 5.14 23.92
C LEU A 435 8.64 5.00 24.20
N ASN A 436 9.48 5.20 23.18
CA ASN A 436 10.95 5.22 23.33
C ASN A 436 11.40 6.33 24.30
N SER A 437 10.80 7.52 24.21
CA SER A 437 11.07 8.63 25.14
C SER A 437 10.70 8.27 26.59
N LEU A 438 9.55 7.62 26.80
CA LEU A 438 9.14 7.12 28.12
C LEU A 438 10.16 6.12 28.67
N PHE A 439 10.61 5.16 27.86
CA PHE A 439 11.59 4.16 28.29
C PHE A 439 12.96 4.74 28.59
N TYR A 440 13.42 5.69 27.77
CA TYR A 440 14.63 6.46 28.05
C TYR A 440 14.51 7.20 29.40
N LYS A 441 13.41 7.92 29.62
CA LYS A 441 13.19 8.67 30.86
C LYS A 441 13.01 7.75 32.07
N LEU A 442 12.45 6.56 31.91
CA LEU A 442 12.36 5.55 32.97
C LEU A 442 13.77 5.12 33.42
N GLY A 443 14.66 4.83 32.46
CA GLY A 443 16.06 4.49 32.74
C GLY A 443 16.83 5.64 33.42
N GLU A 444 16.59 6.87 33.00
CA GLU A 444 17.23 8.07 33.56
C GLU A 444 16.72 8.42 34.97
N LYS A 445 15.40 8.39 35.21
CA LYS A 445 14.82 8.89 36.46
C LYS A 445 14.60 7.82 37.53
N GLN A 446 14.38 6.57 37.14
CA GLN A 446 13.98 5.47 38.04
C GLN A 446 14.80 4.19 37.72
N PRO A 447 16.14 4.21 37.91
CA PRO A 447 17.03 3.14 37.43
C PRO A 447 16.70 1.76 38.05
N ASP A 448 16.23 1.70 39.29
CA ASP A 448 15.82 0.44 39.94
C ASP A 448 14.58 -0.17 39.30
N LEU A 449 13.59 0.66 38.93
CA LEU A 449 12.38 0.19 38.26
C LEU A 449 12.66 -0.18 36.80
N ALA A 450 13.52 0.58 36.13
CA ALA A 450 14.01 0.27 34.79
C ALA A 450 14.69 -1.11 34.73
N GLN A 451 15.54 -1.43 35.72
CA GLN A 451 16.15 -2.76 35.82
C GLN A 451 15.14 -3.87 36.06
N GLN A 452 14.08 -3.63 36.84
CA GLN A 452 13.00 -4.60 37.03
C GLN A 452 12.27 -4.87 35.71
N LEU A 453 11.96 -3.81 34.94
CA LEU A 453 11.36 -3.93 33.61
C LEU A 453 12.25 -4.74 32.66
N VAL A 454 13.55 -4.43 32.59
CA VAL A 454 14.50 -5.18 31.75
C VAL A 454 14.51 -6.68 32.11
N LYS A 455 14.63 -6.99 33.40
CA LYS A 455 14.67 -8.39 33.88
C LYS A 455 13.38 -9.13 33.56
N GLN A 456 12.23 -8.51 33.82
CA GLN A 456 10.93 -9.12 33.57
C GLN A 456 10.67 -9.32 32.07
N ALA A 457 10.93 -8.29 31.25
CA ALA A 457 10.73 -8.37 29.79
C ALA A 457 11.57 -9.49 29.15
N ILE A 458 12.79 -9.73 29.64
CA ILE A 458 13.63 -10.83 29.17
C ILE A 458 13.12 -12.17 29.70
N ALA A 459 12.86 -12.28 31.01
CA ALA A 459 12.46 -13.54 31.64
C ALA A 459 11.11 -14.07 31.13
N GLU A 460 10.16 -13.18 30.87
CA GLU A 460 8.81 -13.51 30.41
C GLU A 460 8.67 -13.41 28.87
N ASN A 461 9.76 -13.09 28.16
CA ASN A 461 9.81 -13.01 26.70
C ASN A 461 8.83 -11.97 26.09
N LEU A 462 8.58 -10.88 26.80
CA LEU A 462 7.65 -9.80 26.45
C LEU A 462 8.05 -9.01 25.18
N ALA A 463 7.08 -8.49 24.43
CA ALA A 463 7.26 -7.59 23.29
C ALA A 463 8.00 -6.31 23.65
N LEU A 464 7.93 -5.87 24.91
CA LEU A 464 8.75 -4.79 25.49
C LEU A 464 10.25 -4.92 25.21
N LYS A 465 10.79 -6.13 24.93
CA LYS A 465 12.19 -6.33 24.52
C LYS A 465 12.63 -5.44 23.36
N HIS A 466 11.71 -5.14 22.43
CA HIS A 466 11.98 -4.28 21.28
C HIS A 466 12.30 -2.82 21.65
N HIS A 467 11.97 -2.40 22.87
CA HIS A 467 12.19 -1.03 23.36
C HIS A 467 13.29 -0.92 24.42
N LEU A 468 13.93 -2.03 24.79
CA LEU A 468 14.94 -2.04 25.85
C LEU A 468 16.17 -1.20 25.51
N GLY A 469 16.46 -0.97 24.22
CA GLY A 469 17.55 -0.07 23.83
C GLY A 469 17.39 1.35 24.36
N SER A 470 16.15 1.87 24.34
CA SER A 470 15.82 3.16 24.94
C SER A 470 15.99 3.14 26.47
N VAL A 471 15.58 2.05 27.15
CA VAL A 471 15.79 1.90 28.61
C VAL A 471 17.27 1.90 28.96
N ILE A 472 18.09 1.13 28.23
CA ILE A 472 19.53 1.06 28.44
C ILE A 472 20.21 2.39 28.16
N ALA A 473 19.77 3.13 27.14
CA ALA A 473 20.27 4.47 26.87
C ALA A 473 20.06 5.39 28.08
N GLY A 474 18.86 5.40 28.66
CA GLY A 474 18.57 6.17 29.87
C GLY A 474 19.39 5.73 31.08
N LEU A 475 19.50 4.41 31.32
CA LEU A 475 20.34 3.86 32.39
C LEU A 475 21.81 4.25 32.21
N ARG A 476 22.32 4.31 30.99
CA ARG A 476 23.72 4.66 30.72
C ARG A 476 24.08 6.05 31.22
N CYS A 477 23.14 6.99 31.22
CA CYS A 477 23.37 8.36 31.68
C CYS A 477 23.60 8.46 33.20
N ILE A 478 23.04 7.55 33.99
CA ILE A 478 23.04 7.63 35.46
C ILE A 478 23.82 6.47 36.10
N GLU A 479 23.64 5.25 35.57
CA GLU A 479 24.22 3.99 36.04
C GLU A 479 24.97 3.27 34.90
N PRO A 480 26.07 3.85 34.37
CA PRO A 480 26.77 3.32 33.20
C PRO A 480 27.28 1.89 33.38
N GLN A 481 27.67 1.51 34.61
CA GLN A 481 28.15 0.15 34.91
C GLN A 481 27.04 -0.91 34.79
N ILE A 482 25.81 -0.55 35.18
CA ILE A 482 24.65 -1.42 35.06
C ILE A 482 24.26 -1.57 33.58
N ALA A 483 24.18 -0.46 32.86
CA ALA A 483 23.93 -0.46 31.42
C ALA A 483 24.97 -1.32 30.68
N TRP A 484 26.25 -1.17 31.02
CA TRP A 484 27.35 -1.95 30.46
C TRP A 484 27.21 -3.45 30.72
N THR A 485 26.78 -3.85 31.93
CA THR A 485 26.54 -5.25 32.27
C THR A 485 25.49 -5.89 31.35
N TYR A 486 24.41 -5.17 31.04
CA TYR A 486 23.40 -5.64 30.08
C TYR A 486 23.98 -5.72 28.66
N ILE A 487 24.65 -4.67 28.18
CA ILE A 487 25.25 -4.64 26.84
C ILE A 487 26.21 -5.83 26.65
N GLN A 488 27.12 -6.07 27.59
CA GLN A 488 28.07 -7.19 27.53
C GLN A 488 27.37 -8.55 27.46
N THR A 489 26.24 -8.69 28.16
CA THR A 489 25.46 -9.92 28.17
C THR A 489 24.72 -10.10 26.84
N TRP A 490 24.13 -9.01 26.31
CA TRP A 490 23.30 -9.05 25.11
C TRP A 490 24.08 -9.25 23.82
N ILE A 491 25.26 -8.64 23.68
CA ILE A 491 26.13 -8.88 22.51
C ILE A 491 26.62 -10.33 22.43
N LYS A 492 26.74 -11.00 23.58
CA LYS A 492 27.13 -12.42 23.66
C LYS A 492 25.95 -13.37 23.47
N SER A 493 24.73 -12.88 23.59
CA SER A 493 23.53 -13.70 23.37
C SER A 493 23.36 -14.07 21.90
N ASP A 494 22.51 -15.07 21.64
CA ASP A 494 22.06 -15.48 20.31
C ASP A 494 20.70 -14.88 19.93
N ASN A 495 20.23 -13.86 20.65
CA ASN A 495 18.93 -13.23 20.40
C ASN A 495 19.09 -11.94 19.56
N PRO A 496 18.63 -11.93 18.29
CA PRO A 496 18.73 -10.76 17.43
C PRO A 496 18.03 -9.52 17.96
N ILE A 497 16.94 -9.67 18.72
CA ILE A 497 16.22 -8.55 19.33
C ILE A 497 17.11 -7.84 20.36
N LEU A 498 17.92 -8.58 21.11
CA LEU A 498 18.83 -8.00 22.08
C LEU A 498 20.04 -7.33 21.40
N TRP A 499 20.47 -7.81 20.24
CA TRP A 499 21.47 -7.12 19.42
C TRP A 499 20.92 -5.78 18.91
N LEU A 500 19.67 -5.77 18.43
CA LEU A 500 18.98 -4.54 18.02
C LEU A 500 18.79 -3.60 19.20
N ALA A 501 18.35 -4.08 20.37
CA ALA A 501 18.26 -3.25 21.57
C ALA A 501 19.63 -2.66 21.97
N THR A 502 20.72 -3.42 21.79
CA THR A 502 22.07 -2.91 22.03
C THR A 502 22.42 -1.79 21.05
N GLU A 503 22.21 -1.99 19.74
CA GLU A 503 22.38 -0.96 18.71
C GLU A 503 21.57 0.30 19.03
N ASP A 504 20.28 0.13 19.29
CA ASP A 504 19.31 1.20 19.51
C ASP A 504 19.70 2.06 20.73
N SER A 505 20.36 1.47 21.73
CA SER A 505 20.88 2.20 22.89
C SER A 505 22.01 3.19 22.55
N TYR A 506 22.70 3.02 21.41
CA TYR A 506 23.72 3.96 20.92
C TYR A 506 23.12 5.16 20.16
N ARG A 507 21.80 5.24 19.96
CA ARG A 507 21.16 6.38 19.29
C ARG A 507 21.17 7.67 20.11
N PHE A 508 21.40 7.56 21.42
CA PHE A 508 21.30 8.66 22.38
C PHE A 508 22.64 9.01 23.05
N VAL A 509 23.74 8.40 22.60
CA VAL A 509 25.05 8.58 23.24
C VAL A 509 25.74 9.85 22.78
N ASP A 510 26.57 10.41 23.66
CA ASP A 510 27.55 11.41 23.26
C ASP A 510 28.77 10.71 22.63
N TRP A 511 28.80 10.67 21.30
CA TRP A 511 29.88 10.06 20.51
C TRP A 511 31.25 10.67 20.75
N SER A 512 31.33 11.88 21.32
CA SER A 512 32.61 12.52 21.65
C SER A 512 33.27 11.95 22.90
N ASN A 513 32.50 11.31 23.78
CA ASN A 513 32.92 10.84 25.10
C ASN A 513 32.83 9.31 25.26
N LEU A 514 32.69 8.58 24.15
CA LEU A 514 32.55 7.13 24.15
C LEU A 514 33.86 6.42 24.54
N GLU A 515 33.79 5.45 25.44
CA GLU A 515 34.99 4.71 25.88
C GLU A 515 35.49 3.73 24.81
N THR A 516 36.80 3.40 24.82
CA THR A 516 37.43 2.49 23.84
C THR A 516 36.68 1.16 23.71
N HIS A 517 36.23 0.60 24.84
CA HIS A 517 35.55 -0.68 24.87
C HIS A 517 34.13 -0.63 24.27
N GLU A 518 33.50 0.55 24.22
CA GLU A 518 32.17 0.73 23.63
C GLU A 518 32.25 0.73 22.10
N TRP A 519 33.34 1.22 21.51
CA TRP A 519 33.57 1.09 20.07
C TRP A 519 33.68 -0.37 19.62
N GLU A 520 34.22 -1.25 20.48
CA GLU A 520 34.27 -2.68 20.20
C GLU A 520 32.87 -3.32 20.13
N VAL A 521 31.87 -2.76 20.82
CA VAL A 521 30.49 -3.27 20.74
C VAL A 521 29.96 -3.18 19.31
N LEU A 522 30.22 -2.07 18.62
CA LEU A 522 29.78 -1.90 17.23
C LEU A 522 30.44 -2.94 16.30
N ARG A 523 31.71 -3.27 16.52
CA ARG A 523 32.39 -4.36 15.79
C ARG A 523 31.73 -5.71 16.06
N HIS A 524 31.44 -6.01 17.33
CA HIS A 524 30.78 -7.26 17.70
C HIS A 524 29.39 -7.38 17.08
N LEU A 525 28.62 -6.28 17.06
CA LEU A 525 27.30 -6.24 16.45
C LEU A 525 27.35 -6.48 14.94
N VAL A 526 28.25 -5.79 14.23
CA VAL A 526 28.45 -6.03 12.80
C VAL A 526 28.91 -7.47 12.57
N ALA A 527 29.84 -8.00 13.35
CA ALA A 527 30.32 -9.38 13.21
C ALA A 527 29.23 -10.46 13.33
N LYS A 528 28.05 -10.15 13.90
CA LYS A 528 26.89 -11.07 13.92
C LYS A 528 26.31 -11.38 12.54
N GLY A 529 26.57 -10.55 11.53
CA GLY A 529 26.10 -10.82 10.16
C GLY A 529 24.60 -10.59 9.92
N SER A 530 23.89 -9.92 10.83
CA SER A 530 22.45 -9.67 10.73
C SER A 530 22.16 -8.42 9.90
N SER A 531 21.41 -8.57 8.81
CA SER A 531 21.01 -7.43 7.94
C SER A 531 20.17 -6.38 8.67
N LEU A 532 19.37 -6.79 9.66
CA LEU A 532 18.60 -5.87 10.51
C LEU A 532 19.52 -5.01 11.38
N VAL A 533 20.54 -5.63 11.98
CA VAL A 533 21.53 -4.92 12.82
C VAL A 533 22.40 -4.01 11.94
N ASP A 534 22.81 -4.49 10.76
CA ASP A 534 23.55 -3.68 9.79
C ASP A 534 22.78 -2.40 9.42
N GLY A 535 21.48 -2.50 9.19
CA GLY A 535 20.62 -1.35 8.94
C GLY A 535 20.67 -0.30 10.06
N GLY A 536 20.62 -0.73 11.32
CA GLY A 536 20.77 0.14 12.48
C GLY A 536 22.16 0.76 12.58
N ILE A 537 23.23 -0.03 12.42
CA ILE A 537 24.61 0.46 12.45
C ILE A 537 24.87 1.47 11.32
N LEU A 538 24.34 1.25 10.12
CA LEU A 538 24.43 2.19 9.00
C LEU A 538 23.80 3.54 9.33
N TRP A 539 22.69 3.53 10.06
CA TRP A 539 22.08 4.75 10.58
C TRP A 539 23.01 5.47 11.58
N LEU A 540 23.63 4.72 12.52
CA LEU A 540 24.57 5.26 13.50
C LEU A 540 25.87 5.79 12.89
N ILE A 541 26.38 5.19 11.81
CA ILE A 541 27.63 5.61 11.14
C ILE A 541 27.60 7.09 10.78
N ARG A 542 26.43 7.60 10.36
CA ARG A 542 26.28 9.02 10.03
C ARG A 542 26.57 9.95 11.21
N GLN A 543 26.33 9.47 12.43
CA GLN A 543 26.54 10.22 13.66
C GLN A 543 27.97 10.06 14.18
N PHE A 544 28.52 8.85 14.17
CA PHE A 544 29.81 8.58 14.80
C PHE A 544 31.02 8.68 13.86
N ALA A 545 30.85 8.64 12.53
CA ALA A 545 31.96 8.75 11.58
C ALA A 545 32.85 10.00 11.78
N PRO A 546 32.34 11.18 12.18
CA PRO A 546 33.19 12.32 12.52
C PRO A 546 34.09 12.10 13.75
N HIS A 547 33.70 11.21 14.66
CA HIS A 547 34.39 10.92 15.91
C HIS A 547 35.34 9.73 15.77
N ASN A 548 34.98 8.72 14.97
CA ASN A 548 35.81 7.55 14.70
C ASN A 548 35.72 7.12 13.22
N PRO A 549 36.38 7.85 12.30
CA PRO A 549 36.28 7.60 10.86
C PRO A 549 36.88 6.26 10.44
N ASN A 550 37.93 5.80 11.13
CA ASN A 550 38.58 4.52 10.83
C ASN A 550 37.63 3.35 11.10
N LEU A 551 36.92 3.37 12.25
CA LEU A 551 35.90 2.36 12.54
C LEU A 551 34.76 2.41 11.53
N ALA A 552 34.26 3.60 11.19
CA ALA A 552 33.18 3.72 10.20
C ALA A 552 33.56 3.05 8.86
N VAL A 553 34.78 3.31 8.36
CA VAL A 553 35.30 2.67 7.15
C VAL A 553 35.43 1.15 7.32
N GLU A 554 35.98 0.69 8.44
CA GLU A 554 36.11 -0.74 8.78
C GLU A 554 34.76 -1.47 8.74
N LEU A 555 33.73 -0.91 9.38
CA LEU A 555 32.39 -1.51 9.43
C LEU A 555 31.73 -1.50 8.05
N LEU A 556 31.84 -0.40 7.29
CA LEU A 556 31.29 -0.31 5.92
C LEU A 556 31.91 -1.36 4.99
N LYS A 557 33.24 -1.55 5.05
CA LYS A 557 33.94 -2.60 4.30
C LYS A 557 33.38 -3.97 4.66
N THR A 558 33.29 -4.27 5.96
CA THR A 558 32.79 -5.54 6.46
C THR A 558 31.37 -5.84 5.98
N MET A 559 30.45 -4.88 6.09
CA MET A 559 29.06 -5.04 5.62
C MET A 559 28.96 -5.15 4.09
N ALA A 560 29.76 -4.39 3.34
CA ALA A 560 29.74 -4.40 1.88
C ALA A 560 30.10 -5.77 1.28
N THR A 561 31.06 -6.48 1.90
CA THR A 561 31.50 -7.82 1.41
C THR A 561 30.41 -8.89 1.44
N ARG A 562 29.31 -8.67 2.17
CA ARG A 562 28.22 -9.64 2.30
C ARG A 562 27.34 -9.71 1.06
N GLY A 563 27.34 -8.68 0.22
CA GLY A 563 26.61 -8.67 -1.05
C GLY A 563 25.08 -8.51 -0.94
N ASP A 564 24.53 -8.30 0.26
CA ASP A 564 23.09 -8.08 0.43
C ASP A 564 22.63 -6.80 -0.27
N GLN A 565 21.62 -6.91 -1.14
CA GLN A 565 21.15 -5.79 -1.97
C GLN A 565 20.66 -4.61 -1.14
N ASN A 566 19.95 -4.87 -0.04
CA ASN A 566 19.39 -3.82 0.80
C ASN A 566 20.50 -3.15 1.60
N THR A 567 21.41 -3.93 2.19
CA THR A 567 22.58 -3.40 2.90
C THR A 567 23.46 -2.55 1.98
N LEU A 568 23.74 -3.00 0.75
CA LEU A 568 24.52 -2.23 -0.22
C LEU A 568 23.87 -0.89 -0.61
N ARG A 569 22.54 -0.84 -0.75
CA ARG A 569 21.83 0.44 -0.99
C ARG A 569 21.94 1.38 0.19
N HIS A 570 21.78 0.90 1.41
CA HIS A 570 21.94 1.73 2.61
C HIS A 570 23.40 2.19 2.79
N ILE A 571 24.38 1.35 2.43
CA ILE A 571 25.79 1.77 2.37
C ILE A 571 25.97 2.92 1.36
N ALA A 572 25.39 2.82 0.16
CA ALA A 572 25.43 3.91 -0.82
C ALA A 572 24.86 5.20 -0.25
N GLN A 573 23.70 5.15 0.42
CA GLN A 573 23.08 6.28 1.10
C GLN A 573 23.95 6.89 2.22
N VAL A 574 24.77 6.08 2.90
CA VAL A 574 25.69 6.58 3.94
C VAL A 574 26.91 7.26 3.31
N LEU A 575 27.43 6.68 2.22
CA LEU A 575 28.59 7.21 1.50
C LEU A 575 28.27 8.48 0.70
N SER A 576 27.04 8.60 0.19
CA SER A 576 26.53 9.77 -0.53
C SER A 576 26.14 10.93 0.41
N ALA A 577 26.06 10.69 1.72
CA ALA A 577 25.61 11.70 2.65
C ALA A 577 26.67 12.81 2.86
N ARG A 578 26.22 14.07 2.73
CA ARG A 578 27.03 15.28 2.91
C ARG A 578 26.64 16.03 4.19
N LYS A 579 27.63 16.54 4.91
CA LYS A 579 27.44 17.44 6.06
C LYS A 579 27.58 18.87 5.56
N SER A 580 26.47 19.48 5.14
CA SER A 580 26.41 20.88 4.67
C SER A 580 27.63 21.29 3.81
N GLN A 581 28.20 22.48 4.03
CA GLN A 581 29.39 22.98 3.31
C GLN A 581 30.72 22.32 3.78
N GLU A 582 30.70 21.38 4.73
CA GLU A 582 31.89 20.75 5.34
C GLU A 582 32.36 19.47 4.61
N GLY A 583 31.66 19.06 3.55
CA GLY A 583 32.01 17.89 2.72
C GLY A 583 31.28 16.62 3.14
N TRP A 584 31.86 15.46 2.82
CA TRP A 584 31.25 14.14 3.04
C TRP A 584 31.25 13.74 4.52
N ILE A 585 30.17 13.10 4.98
CA ILE A 585 30.06 12.60 6.37
C ILE A 585 31.15 11.55 6.65
N VAL A 586 31.32 10.60 5.73
CA VAL A 586 32.37 9.58 5.82
C VAL A 586 33.61 10.06 5.06
N LYS A 587 34.70 10.24 5.82
CA LYS A 587 36.01 10.63 5.30
C LYS A 587 36.91 9.41 5.17
N PHE A 588 37.58 9.30 4.03
CA PHE A 588 38.52 8.23 3.74
C PHE A 588 39.94 8.77 3.82
N ALA A 589 40.74 8.25 4.74
CA ALA A 589 42.17 8.54 4.79
C ALA A 589 42.91 7.87 3.61
N ASN A 590 42.45 6.69 3.22
CA ASN A 590 42.95 5.94 2.08
C ASN A 590 41.85 5.80 1.02
N PRO A 591 42.02 6.37 -0.18
CA PRO A 591 41.08 6.22 -1.29
C PRO A 591 40.80 4.76 -1.69
N GLN A 592 41.74 3.84 -1.42
CA GLN A 592 41.57 2.42 -1.71
C GLN A 592 40.44 1.80 -0.90
N ASP A 593 40.22 2.24 0.35
CA ASP A 593 39.12 1.73 1.17
C ASP A 593 37.76 2.09 0.58
N TYR A 594 37.65 3.28 -0.02
CA TYR A 594 36.45 3.69 -0.75
C TYR A 594 36.22 2.78 -1.95
N LEU A 595 37.26 2.55 -2.76
CA LEU A 595 37.20 1.67 -3.92
C LEU A 595 36.76 0.25 -3.54
N GLU A 596 37.31 -0.33 -2.48
CA GLU A 596 36.96 -1.67 -1.99
C GLU A 596 35.47 -1.78 -1.64
N ILE A 597 34.87 -0.75 -1.04
CA ILE A 597 33.43 -0.74 -0.76
C ILE A 597 32.64 -0.64 -2.06
N ILE A 598 32.96 0.33 -2.92
CA ILE A 598 32.23 0.60 -4.18
C ILE A 598 32.27 -0.61 -5.12
N GLN A 599 33.36 -1.38 -5.15
CA GLN A 599 33.45 -2.60 -5.96
C GLN A 599 32.35 -3.63 -5.64
N ASN A 600 31.75 -3.60 -4.45
CA ASN A 600 30.63 -4.50 -4.11
C ASN A 600 29.31 -4.06 -4.78
N PHE A 601 29.16 -2.79 -5.17
CA PHE A 601 27.95 -2.29 -5.85
C PHE A 601 27.73 -2.90 -7.23
N LYS A 602 28.74 -3.56 -7.82
CA LYS A 602 28.57 -4.31 -9.07
C LYS A 602 27.51 -5.42 -8.95
N GLN A 603 27.26 -5.90 -7.73
CA GLN A 603 26.26 -6.90 -7.42
C GLN A 603 24.83 -6.34 -7.46
N LEU A 604 24.64 -5.01 -7.34
CA LEU A 604 23.30 -4.41 -7.30
C LEU A 604 22.51 -4.68 -8.58
N ARG A 605 21.21 -5.00 -8.52
CA ARG A 605 20.42 -5.23 -9.75
C ARG A 605 20.27 -3.96 -10.61
N TRP A 606 20.03 -2.83 -9.95
CA TRP A 606 19.96 -1.48 -10.52
C TRP A 606 20.82 -0.51 -9.70
N MET A 607 21.26 0.58 -10.32
CA MET A 607 21.95 1.68 -9.62
C MET A 607 20.89 2.75 -9.36
N ASP A 608 20.80 3.22 -8.12
CA ASP A 608 19.98 4.36 -7.73
C ASP A 608 20.84 5.63 -7.69
N SER A 609 20.20 6.77 -7.41
CA SER A 609 20.88 8.07 -7.34
C SER A 609 22.03 8.10 -6.33
N ASP A 610 21.92 7.36 -5.21
CA ASP A 610 22.97 7.29 -4.19
C ASP A 610 24.19 6.51 -4.69
N THR A 611 23.95 5.41 -5.40
CA THR A 611 25.00 4.62 -6.04
C THR A 611 25.71 5.44 -7.12
N GLU A 612 24.96 6.19 -7.92
CA GLU A 612 25.51 7.09 -8.95
C GLU A 612 26.36 8.20 -8.34
N GLU A 613 25.91 8.81 -7.25
CA GLU A 613 26.67 9.85 -6.55
C GLU A 613 27.97 9.29 -5.96
N CYS A 614 27.96 8.03 -5.50
CA CYS A 614 29.18 7.35 -5.08
C CYS A 614 30.16 7.12 -6.25
N LEU A 615 29.66 6.70 -7.42
CA LEU A 615 30.48 6.55 -8.61
C LEU A 615 31.01 7.88 -9.13
N ASN A 616 30.22 8.95 -9.02
CA ASN A 616 30.64 10.31 -9.36
C ASN A 616 31.83 10.75 -8.47
N ARG A 617 31.72 10.55 -7.15
CA ARG A 617 32.82 10.77 -6.20
C ARG A 617 34.04 9.91 -6.52
N LEU A 618 33.86 8.65 -6.93
CA LEU A 618 34.96 7.81 -7.39
C LEU A 618 35.60 8.39 -8.67
N GLY A 619 34.79 8.93 -9.58
CA GLY A 619 35.24 9.57 -10.81
C GLY A 619 36.12 10.80 -10.57
N GLU A 620 35.85 11.56 -9.51
CA GLU A 620 36.70 12.70 -9.10
C GLU A 620 38.08 12.25 -8.60
N ILE A 621 38.18 11.05 -8.02
CA ILE A 621 39.39 10.54 -7.36
C ILE A 621 40.22 9.64 -8.30
N ALA A 622 39.54 8.73 -9.01
CA ALA A 622 40.14 7.70 -9.86
C ALA A 622 39.22 7.37 -11.05
N PRO A 623 39.17 8.23 -12.09
CA PRO A 623 38.26 8.08 -13.23
C PRO A 623 38.31 6.70 -13.91
N MET A 624 39.51 6.13 -14.05
CA MET A 624 39.68 4.81 -14.69
C MET A 624 39.03 3.68 -13.90
N GLN A 625 38.95 3.77 -12.57
CA GLN A 625 38.28 2.77 -11.75
C GLN A 625 36.76 2.76 -11.94
N VAL A 626 36.16 3.87 -12.36
CA VAL A 626 34.74 3.92 -12.75
C VAL A 626 34.52 3.14 -14.04
N VAL A 627 35.42 3.27 -15.01
CA VAL A 627 35.38 2.49 -16.26
C VAL A 627 35.50 1.00 -15.95
N ASP A 628 36.50 0.61 -15.17
CA ASP A 628 36.71 -0.79 -14.76
C ASP A 628 35.45 -1.36 -14.04
N PHE A 629 34.82 -0.57 -13.17
CA PHE A 629 33.59 -0.95 -12.50
C PHE A 629 32.44 -1.21 -13.48
N ILE A 630 32.23 -0.33 -14.46
CA ILE A 630 31.17 -0.45 -15.46
C ILE A 630 31.39 -1.71 -16.31
N GLU A 631 32.63 -1.95 -16.78
CA GLU A 631 32.98 -3.12 -17.58
C GLU A 631 32.76 -4.43 -16.82
N GLN A 632 33.17 -4.48 -15.54
CA GLN A 632 32.93 -5.65 -14.69
C GLN A 632 31.43 -5.91 -14.47
N ARG A 633 30.64 -4.86 -14.26
CA ARG A 633 29.19 -4.96 -14.07
C ARG A 633 28.47 -5.42 -15.34
N MET A 634 28.88 -4.92 -16.52
CA MET A 634 28.36 -5.39 -17.81
C MET A 634 28.66 -6.88 -18.02
N SER A 635 29.87 -7.31 -17.69
CA SER A 635 30.29 -8.71 -17.79
C SER A 635 29.49 -9.62 -16.86
N LEU A 636 29.23 -9.18 -15.61
CA LEU A 636 28.38 -9.90 -14.67
C LEU A 636 26.94 -10.03 -15.17
N LYS A 637 26.36 -8.95 -15.70
CA LYS A 637 25.00 -8.98 -16.27
C LYS A 637 24.90 -9.89 -17.50
N ALA A 638 25.93 -9.93 -18.34
CA ALA A 638 25.99 -10.84 -19.48
C ALA A 638 26.03 -12.31 -19.06
N LYS A 639 26.71 -12.64 -17.96
CA LYS A 639 26.73 -14.01 -17.39
C LYS A 639 25.38 -14.43 -16.82
N HIS A 640 24.74 -13.58 -16.02
CA HIS A 640 23.42 -13.90 -15.45
C HIS A 640 22.36 -14.12 -16.55
N ARG A 641 22.39 -13.31 -17.63
CA ARG A 641 21.52 -13.50 -18.81
C ARG A 641 21.78 -14.79 -19.62
N ALA A 642 22.89 -15.49 -19.37
CA ALA A 642 23.22 -16.74 -20.03
C ALA A 642 22.97 -17.97 -19.14
N GLU A 643 22.76 -17.73 -17.83
CA GLU A 643 22.41 -18.74 -16.82
C GLU A 643 20.89 -18.80 -16.59
N ASP A 644 20.19 -17.68 -16.81
CA ASP A 644 18.74 -17.58 -17.04
C ASP A 644 18.39 -17.95 -18.50
#